data_AF-A0AAE1H0G0-F1
#
_entry.id   AF-A0AAE1H0G0-F1
#
_cell.length_a   1.000
_cell.length_b   1.000
_cell.length_c   1.000
_cell.angle_alpha   90.00
_cell.angle_beta   90.00
_cell.angle_gamma   90.00
#
_symmetry.space_group_name_H-M   'P 1'
#
loop_
_entity.id
_entity.type
_entity.pdbx_description
1 polymer ?
#
loop_
_entity_poly.entity_id
_entity_poly.type
_entity_poly.pdbx_seq_one_letter_code
_entity_poly.pdbx_strand_id
1 'polypeptide(L)'
;MGGVLVVVLSGSGSRHSIATIQPALVLQGADTVDSALKLSFPLYALPVQDNPTVTMSAYYPTQCTPTVYPADPFDAQADAETLRTAMKGFGTDEKAITDVLGRRSIVQRLEIAEAFKTMYGKDLIKEIKSEVGGNYETALVALLTPLPNYYASELHHAIAGMGTDEQALVEVLCTLSNYGIRTVAQDLVSELKSELGGILEDVIVALMTSLPEYYAKELHHAISGVGTDEQALVEVLCTLSNYGIRTVAATYEKLYERPLEKDLKGDTSGHFKRLLVSLCTANRDENVEIDPAAALADAEALLNAGENQWGTDESTFNMILVSRSYAHLRQVFKEYERLADHDIETAIKREFAGSMEDGFLSIAKCVKDKTAYFAERLHDAMAGAGTNDRTLIRIIVARSEIDLGDVKEAYFRMYDKTLEDRIESDCSGDYKKLLITLFVRFQAIMYLFDDTIFERLLDALKVGDRVVVTSHLFFEYKTNSERVALAYQLLEEENLLPTLEKSSGKSHKISEDLRKEGNRAFQKVQNLLAMQYYNRSLAAAPLNSKEYSLAIGNRSAVNWALGFYEACLCDIKQAFQTGYPEELRYKLLERQVKCCLNLGRKIEAASALKELEAQLKKEPEEKQNQHEGSLKAFHEELENLQNRLCSTADCPESSKTIWMVGCTERPSVSYGANEEIECASNCIALKYSDEKGRHLIATKYIRPGDVLLVEKPFASILLPKSMASHCYNCLARCLSPVPCLQCSQVLFCNEKCRSEAWERFHSIDCSLAPIISKRVGQMGLLALRVLLVASDKGKRVQQLFEEVENQRDSPDPRTRGFNENGLYGSTDYWPIFYLVGHTERRSNADLFRRSVTAACLLHCLEKFSDFFGNNVEDNLYFFCGGILLQHLQSLPCNAHEVSEMRVNCGAFESQEIGAAAYATLSLLNHSCDPNVVRHSYGDWAALRAIRPIKQGEEILDNYGYHHALHSVDYRQSQLSKQYFFSCCCEACQCSWPPYKEQPVTNPVFTCPQCGLVLNRDLQREGNLPCSCGSITSIEKLEHELNKSSVSFRKVLSNVLLGECFEGVPTSIVDHLILLSKYVKRPWKEFSECQETMKQCLSFQANHIVTN
;
A
#
# COMPACT_ATOMS: atom_id res chain seq x y z
N MET A 1 55.24 16.82 -0.52
CA MET A 1 55.72 18.22 -0.45
C MET A 1 55.00 19.03 -1.52
N GLY A 2 54.84 20.34 -1.32
CA GLY A 2 54.14 21.23 -2.26
C GLY A 2 52.65 21.39 -1.91
N GLY A 3 52.34 22.38 -1.07
CA GLY A 3 50.99 22.87 -0.82
C GLY A 3 50.96 24.37 -1.06
N VAL A 4 49.83 24.90 -1.53
CA VAL A 4 49.65 26.33 -1.87
C VAL A 4 48.25 26.81 -1.45
N LEU A 5 48.26 27.90 -0.68
CA LEU A 5 47.17 28.84 -0.34
C LEU A 5 45.71 28.36 -0.21
N VAL A 6 45.20 28.49 1.02
CA VAL A 6 43.84 28.98 1.26
C VAL A 6 43.75 30.44 0.81
N VAL A 7 42.66 30.83 0.16
CA VAL A 7 42.32 32.23 -0.14
C VAL A 7 40.95 32.56 0.41
N VAL A 8 40.88 33.55 1.32
CA VAL A 8 39.61 34.12 1.80
C VAL A 8 39.41 35.45 1.09
N LEU A 9 38.30 35.58 0.35
CA LEU A 9 37.84 36.85 -0.22
C LEU A 9 36.33 36.98 -0.01
N SER A 10 35.90 38.22 0.26
CA SER A 10 34.53 38.58 0.59
C SER A 10 33.93 39.50 -0.47
N GLY A 11 32.65 39.28 -0.83
CA GLY A 11 31.79 40.31 -1.41
C GLY A 11 31.19 40.03 -2.79
N SER A 12 29.85 39.87 -2.81
CA SER A 12 28.89 40.34 -3.83
C SER A 12 29.09 40.05 -5.34
N GLY A 13 28.07 39.44 -5.98
CA GLY A 13 27.75 39.79 -7.38
C GLY A 13 27.02 38.77 -8.27
N SER A 14 25.68 38.87 -8.36
CA SER A 14 24.81 38.43 -9.50
C SER A 14 24.73 36.93 -9.89
N ARG A 15 23.71 36.59 -10.71
CA ARG A 15 23.24 35.25 -11.12
C ARG A 15 23.37 35.02 -12.64
N HIS A 16 23.25 33.75 -13.09
CA HIS A 16 22.52 33.20 -14.28
C HIS A 16 23.19 31.86 -14.68
N SER A 17 22.57 30.65 -14.71
CA SER A 17 21.35 30.11 -15.40
C SER A 17 21.57 29.84 -16.91
N ILE A 18 21.19 28.71 -17.55
CA ILE A 18 20.24 27.62 -17.18
C ILE A 18 20.57 26.24 -17.89
N ALA A 19 19.70 25.22 -17.83
CA ALA A 19 20.01 23.77 -18.00
C ALA A 19 19.63 23.02 -19.33
N THR A 20 19.77 21.67 -19.30
CA THR A 20 19.81 20.57 -20.31
C THR A 20 18.49 20.12 -21.02
N ILE A 21 18.51 19.04 -21.90
CA ILE A 21 17.59 17.82 -21.97
C ILE A 21 17.50 17.10 -23.39
N GLN A 22 17.26 15.75 -23.46
CA GLN A 22 17.02 14.87 -24.68
C GLN A 22 15.81 13.86 -24.58
N PRO A 23 15.12 13.39 -25.70
CA PRO A 23 14.54 12.00 -25.99
C PRO A 23 14.40 11.62 -27.55
N ALA A 24 13.70 10.60 -28.17
CA ALA A 24 13.34 9.14 -27.94
C ALA A 24 12.70 8.39 -29.23
N LEU A 25 11.49 7.72 -29.23
CA LEU A 25 10.63 7.12 -30.35
C LEU A 25 10.53 5.55 -30.54
N VAL A 26 9.41 4.77 -30.81
CA VAL A 26 8.06 4.87 -31.52
C VAL A 26 6.88 3.89 -31.02
N LEU A 27 5.61 4.03 -31.54
CA LEU A 27 4.31 3.32 -31.18
C LEU A 27 3.49 2.56 -32.31
N GLN A 28 2.37 1.83 -31.94
CA GLN A 28 0.99 1.61 -32.58
C GLN A 28 0.33 0.23 -32.15
N GLY A 29 -0.94 -0.25 -32.35
CA GLY A 29 -2.30 0.06 -32.94
C GLY A 29 -3.15 -1.29 -33.04
N ALA A 30 -4.43 -1.56 -33.44
CA ALA A 30 -5.81 -0.96 -33.68
C ALA A 30 -6.78 -2.16 -34.14
N ASP A 31 -8.15 -2.26 -34.26
CA ASP A 31 -9.44 -1.58 -33.91
C ASP A 31 -10.74 -2.49 -34.22
N THR A 32 -11.99 -2.09 -33.88
CA THR A 32 -13.39 -2.58 -34.24
C THR A 32 -14.19 -3.65 -33.39
N VAL A 33 -15.50 -3.90 -33.71
CA VAL A 33 -16.67 -4.18 -32.78
C VAL A 33 -17.75 -5.17 -33.38
N ASP A 34 -18.89 -5.68 -32.82
CA ASP A 34 -19.70 -5.57 -31.56
C ASP A 34 -20.74 -6.75 -31.32
N SER A 35 -21.30 -6.89 -30.10
CA SER A 35 -22.54 -7.57 -29.62
C SER A 35 -22.71 -9.12 -29.70
N ALA A 36 -23.28 -9.85 -28.72
CA ALA A 36 -23.57 -9.59 -27.29
C ALA A 36 -23.86 -10.89 -26.49
N LEU A 37 -23.32 -11.03 -25.26
CA LEU A 37 -23.96 -11.75 -24.12
C LEU A 37 -23.19 -11.51 -22.80
N LYS A 38 -23.87 -11.64 -21.65
CA LYS A 38 -23.34 -11.27 -20.31
C LYS A 38 -22.55 -12.42 -19.65
N LEU A 39 -21.32 -12.15 -19.18
CA LEU A 39 -20.76 -12.55 -17.86
C LEU A 39 -19.23 -12.29 -17.75
N SER A 40 -18.82 -11.08 -17.34
CA SER A 40 -17.53 -10.84 -16.64
C SER A 40 -17.39 -9.38 -16.19
N PHE A 41 -16.80 -9.17 -15.00
CA PHE A 41 -16.30 -7.85 -14.57
C PHE A 41 -14.95 -7.56 -15.22
N PRO A 42 -14.65 -6.29 -15.53
CA PRO A 42 -13.54 -5.62 -14.84
C PRO A 42 -13.97 -4.29 -14.19
N LEU A 43 -13.13 -3.72 -13.31
CA LEU A 43 -13.37 -2.42 -12.68
C LEU A 43 -13.10 -1.25 -13.65
N TYR A 44 -13.64 -0.08 -13.28
CA TYR A 44 -13.40 1.25 -13.87
C TYR A 44 -14.05 1.55 -15.23
N ALA A 45 -15.36 1.28 -15.31
CA ALA A 45 -16.31 2.22 -15.88
C ALA A 45 -17.53 2.32 -14.93
N LEU A 46 -18.10 3.52 -14.75
CA LEU A 46 -19.31 3.74 -13.95
C LEU A 46 -20.53 3.94 -14.88
N PRO A 47 -21.42 2.94 -15.03
CA PRO A 47 -22.79 3.19 -15.47
C PRO A 47 -23.63 3.73 -14.30
N VAL A 48 -24.68 4.48 -14.62
CA VAL A 48 -25.62 5.03 -13.62
C VAL A 48 -26.70 4.00 -13.30
N GLN A 49 -26.81 3.62 -12.01
CA GLN A 49 -27.88 2.83 -11.37
C GLN A 49 -28.02 1.37 -11.88
N ASP A 50 -28.36 0.38 -11.04
CA ASP A 50 -28.80 0.39 -9.63
C ASP A 50 -27.78 -0.20 -8.64
N ASN A 51 -27.81 0.26 -7.38
CA ASN A 51 -27.16 -0.29 -6.17
C ASN A 51 -25.73 -0.87 -6.29
N PRO A 52 -24.68 -0.02 -6.20
CA PRO A 52 -23.29 -0.47 -6.08
C PRO A 52 -22.89 -0.88 -4.65
N THR A 53 -22.06 -1.91 -4.53
CA THR A 53 -21.37 -2.24 -3.27
C THR A 53 -20.22 -1.25 -3.01
N VAL A 54 -20.50 -0.14 -2.30
CA VAL A 54 -19.52 0.94 -2.12
C VAL A 54 -18.52 0.62 -0.99
N THR A 55 -17.21 0.72 -1.29
CA THR A 55 -16.14 0.59 -0.28
C THR A 55 -15.95 1.88 0.52
N MET A 56 -15.58 1.78 1.80
CA MET A 56 -15.32 2.98 2.63
C MET A 56 -14.20 3.87 2.06
N SER A 57 -13.23 3.30 1.36
CA SER A 57 -12.15 4.01 0.66
C SER A 57 -12.64 4.91 -0.49
N ALA A 58 -13.87 4.74 -0.97
CA ALA A 58 -14.44 5.64 -1.96
C ALA A 58 -14.98 6.94 -1.34
N TYR A 59 -15.40 6.93 -0.06
CA TYR A 59 -15.96 8.11 0.61
C TYR A 59 -14.92 9.01 1.26
N TYR A 60 -13.91 8.43 1.92
CA TYR A 60 -12.93 9.17 2.71
C TYR A 60 -11.54 9.16 2.04
N PRO A 61 -10.81 10.30 2.02
CA PRO A 61 -9.45 10.37 1.47
C PRO A 61 -8.39 9.68 2.36
N THR A 62 -8.77 9.17 3.53
CA THR A 62 -7.89 8.49 4.49
C THR A 62 -8.52 7.21 5.03
N GLN A 63 -7.69 6.23 5.42
CA GLN A 63 -8.16 4.95 5.95
C GLN A 63 -8.68 5.08 7.41
N CYS A 64 -9.99 5.32 7.55
CA CYS A 64 -10.67 5.38 8.84
C CYS A 64 -10.75 3.98 9.50
N THR A 65 -10.52 3.92 10.82
CA THR A 65 -10.79 2.71 11.62
C THR A 65 -12.20 2.79 12.22
N PRO A 66 -13.13 1.88 11.91
CA PRO A 66 -14.49 1.93 12.44
C PRO A 66 -14.53 1.62 13.95
N THR A 67 -15.45 2.28 14.64
CA THR A 67 -15.76 2.04 16.07
C THR A 67 -16.95 1.10 16.27
N VAL A 68 -17.79 0.93 15.23
CA VAL A 68 -18.88 -0.06 15.16
C VAL A 68 -18.58 -1.00 14.00
N TYR A 69 -18.53 -2.29 14.28
CA TYR A 69 -18.30 -3.37 13.32
C TYR A 69 -19.65 -4.01 12.96
N PRO A 70 -19.74 -4.78 11.86
CA PRO A 70 -20.85 -5.71 11.67
C PRO A 70 -20.97 -6.65 12.88
N ALA A 71 -22.19 -7.03 13.24
CA ALA A 71 -22.43 -8.12 14.18
C ALA A 71 -22.31 -9.47 13.45
N ASP A 72 -21.74 -10.47 14.10
CA ASP A 72 -21.77 -11.87 13.69
C ASP A 72 -22.02 -12.74 14.95
N PRO A 73 -23.01 -13.66 14.95
CA PRO A 73 -24.05 -13.81 13.93
C PRO A 73 -25.00 -12.60 13.88
N PHE A 74 -25.63 -12.40 12.73
CA PHE A 74 -26.64 -11.37 12.50
C PHE A 74 -27.95 -11.97 11.97
N ASP A 75 -29.07 -11.48 12.50
CA ASP A 75 -30.42 -11.84 12.06
C ASP A 75 -31.30 -10.57 12.07
N ALA A 76 -31.58 -10.06 10.87
CA ALA A 76 -32.39 -8.87 10.67
C ALA A 76 -33.83 -9.01 11.20
N GLN A 77 -34.39 -10.23 11.24
CA GLN A 77 -35.75 -10.49 11.71
C GLN A 77 -35.80 -10.52 13.24
N ALA A 78 -34.84 -11.17 13.90
CA ALA A 78 -34.73 -11.18 15.36
C ALA A 78 -34.43 -9.78 15.94
N ASP A 79 -33.60 -8.98 15.25
CA ASP A 79 -33.37 -7.58 15.62
C ASP A 79 -34.63 -6.71 15.35
N ALA A 80 -35.37 -6.94 14.26
CA ALA A 80 -36.64 -6.28 14.00
C ALA A 80 -37.72 -6.62 15.06
N GLU A 81 -37.79 -7.89 15.50
CA GLU A 81 -38.66 -8.30 16.62
C GLU A 81 -38.26 -7.65 17.94
N THR A 82 -36.96 -7.53 18.19
CA THR A 82 -36.42 -6.85 19.38
C THR A 82 -36.81 -5.37 19.39
N LEU A 83 -36.58 -4.66 18.28
CA LEU A 83 -36.99 -3.25 18.13
C LEU A 83 -38.52 -3.09 18.19
N ARG A 84 -39.29 -3.99 17.56
CA ARG A 84 -40.76 -3.94 17.62
C ARG A 84 -41.27 -4.16 19.04
N THR A 85 -40.60 -4.98 19.84
CA THR A 85 -40.96 -5.22 21.24
C THR A 85 -40.58 -4.05 22.13
N ALA A 86 -39.42 -3.43 21.90
CA ALA A 86 -38.98 -2.22 22.62
C ALA A 86 -39.92 -1.01 22.41
N MET A 87 -40.58 -0.95 21.25
CA MET A 87 -41.56 0.08 20.85
C MET A 87 -43.02 -0.40 21.01
N LYS A 88 -43.35 -1.17 22.06
CA LYS A 88 -44.69 -1.76 22.23
C LYS A 88 -45.18 -1.73 23.67
N GLY A 89 -45.86 -0.65 24.04
CA GLY A 89 -46.56 -0.57 25.31
C GLY A 89 -46.97 0.85 25.65
N PHE A 90 -46.72 1.23 26.90
CA PHE A 90 -46.73 2.62 27.35
C PHE A 90 -45.32 2.96 27.82
N GLY A 91 -44.60 3.75 27.01
CA GLY A 91 -43.15 3.96 27.17
C GLY A 91 -42.30 2.94 26.41
N THR A 92 -41.01 3.27 26.29
CA THR A 92 -40.10 2.73 25.28
C THR A 92 -38.85 2.14 25.92
N ASP A 93 -38.41 0.94 25.51
CA ASP A 93 -37.11 0.40 25.94
C ASP A 93 -35.97 1.01 25.11
N GLU A 94 -35.61 2.25 25.45
CA GLU A 94 -34.49 2.98 24.84
C GLU A 94 -33.19 2.17 24.87
N LYS A 95 -32.95 1.38 25.93
CA LYS A 95 -31.73 0.59 26.06
C LYS A 95 -31.69 -0.52 25.03
N ALA A 96 -32.78 -1.25 24.82
CA ALA A 96 -32.86 -2.27 23.77
C ALA A 96 -32.63 -1.66 22.38
N ILE A 97 -33.19 -0.47 22.10
CA ILE A 97 -32.98 0.24 20.83
C ILE A 97 -31.51 0.64 20.64
N THR A 98 -30.85 1.17 21.68
CA THR A 98 -29.40 1.45 21.68
C THR A 98 -28.55 0.19 21.49
N ASP A 99 -28.89 -0.91 22.19
CA ASP A 99 -28.10 -2.13 22.16
C ASP A 99 -28.24 -2.93 20.85
N VAL A 100 -29.32 -2.72 20.09
CA VAL A 100 -29.43 -3.13 18.68
C VAL A 100 -28.70 -2.13 17.78
N LEU A 101 -29.23 -0.92 17.60
CA LEU A 101 -28.76 0.00 16.54
C LEU A 101 -27.31 0.44 16.75
N GLY A 102 -26.90 0.73 17.99
CA GLY A 102 -25.53 1.09 18.34
C GLY A 102 -24.50 -0.04 18.16
N ARG A 103 -24.95 -1.28 17.88
CA ARG A 103 -24.10 -2.48 17.75
C ARG A 103 -24.32 -3.24 16.43
N ARG A 104 -24.80 -2.56 15.39
CA ARG A 104 -24.93 -3.08 14.02
C ARG A 104 -24.21 -2.15 13.06
N SER A 105 -23.65 -2.69 11.99
CA SER A 105 -23.14 -1.86 10.88
C SER A 105 -24.30 -1.16 10.15
N ILE A 106 -24.01 -0.09 9.39
CA ILE A 106 -25.05 0.63 8.64
C ILE A 106 -25.79 -0.30 7.66
N VAL A 107 -25.09 -1.23 7.00
CA VAL A 107 -25.70 -2.22 6.09
C VAL A 107 -26.74 -3.07 6.84
N GLN A 108 -26.35 -3.63 7.99
CA GLN A 108 -27.22 -4.43 8.83
C GLN A 108 -28.41 -3.64 9.40
N ARG A 109 -28.25 -2.35 9.71
CA ARG A 109 -29.36 -1.48 10.14
C ARG A 109 -30.40 -1.28 9.04
N LEU A 110 -29.97 -1.19 7.79
CA LEU A 110 -30.86 -1.10 6.63
C LEU A 110 -31.56 -2.45 6.37
N GLU A 111 -30.86 -3.57 6.54
CA GLU A 111 -31.48 -4.91 6.53
C GLU A 111 -32.52 -5.08 7.64
N ILE A 112 -32.26 -4.61 8.87
CA ILE A 112 -33.24 -4.57 9.96
C ILE A 112 -34.44 -3.69 9.59
N ALA A 113 -34.22 -2.52 8.99
CA ALA A 113 -35.30 -1.63 8.57
C ALA A 113 -36.22 -2.27 7.52
N GLU A 114 -35.66 -2.97 6.53
CA GLU A 114 -36.44 -3.67 5.50
C GLU A 114 -37.11 -4.94 6.05
N ALA A 115 -36.47 -5.66 6.97
CA ALA A 115 -37.08 -6.79 7.69
C ALA A 115 -38.28 -6.33 8.54
N PHE A 116 -38.11 -5.27 9.34
CA PHE A 116 -39.17 -4.65 10.14
C PHE A 116 -40.36 -4.17 9.27
N LYS A 117 -40.05 -3.55 8.13
CA LYS A 117 -41.04 -3.14 7.12
C LYS A 117 -41.78 -4.32 6.50
N THR A 118 -41.06 -5.40 6.18
CA THR A 118 -41.63 -6.65 5.65
C THR A 118 -42.52 -7.37 6.67
N MET A 119 -42.11 -7.42 7.94
CA MET A 119 -42.80 -8.16 9.01
C MET A 119 -44.02 -7.41 9.57
N TYR A 120 -44.00 -6.07 9.58
CA TYR A 120 -45.02 -5.25 10.27
C TYR A 120 -45.73 -4.22 9.40
N GLY A 121 -45.34 -4.05 8.14
CA GLY A 121 -45.90 -3.02 7.24
C GLY A 121 -45.65 -1.58 7.71
N LYS A 122 -44.66 -1.39 8.58
CA LYS A 122 -44.34 -0.12 9.27
C LYS A 122 -42.92 0.31 8.93
N ASP A 123 -42.70 1.62 8.85
CA ASP A 123 -41.39 2.22 8.62
C ASP A 123 -40.65 2.37 9.95
N LEU A 124 -39.47 1.74 10.08
CA LEU A 124 -38.72 1.70 11.34
C LEU A 124 -38.32 3.11 11.82
N ILE A 125 -37.96 4.02 10.91
CA ILE A 125 -37.58 5.39 11.27
C ILE A 125 -38.79 6.14 11.82
N LYS A 126 -39.96 5.99 11.19
CA LYS A 126 -41.21 6.63 11.67
C LYS A 126 -41.67 6.10 13.03
N GLU A 127 -41.56 4.80 13.29
CA GLU A 127 -41.90 4.25 14.61
C GLU A 127 -40.96 4.80 15.70
N ILE A 128 -39.65 4.86 15.45
CA ILE A 128 -38.68 5.47 16.37
C ILE A 128 -39.04 6.95 16.64
N LYS A 129 -39.35 7.72 15.59
CA LYS A 129 -39.80 9.12 15.73
C LYS A 129 -41.15 9.32 16.45
N SER A 130 -41.93 8.27 16.67
CA SER A 130 -43.15 8.32 17.50
C SER A 130 -42.94 7.87 18.95
N GLU A 131 -41.81 7.22 19.27
CA GLU A 131 -41.57 6.54 20.55
C GLU A 131 -40.39 7.14 21.35
N VAL A 132 -39.56 7.99 20.75
CA VAL A 132 -38.49 8.78 21.40
C VAL A 132 -38.45 10.21 20.84
N GLY A 133 -37.68 11.11 21.46
CA GLY A 133 -37.56 12.51 21.01
C GLY A 133 -36.19 13.16 21.22
N GLY A 134 -35.95 14.28 20.53
CA GLY A 134 -34.82 15.18 20.76
C GLY A 134 -33.46 14.61 20.31
N ASN A 135 -32.39 14.92 21.04
CA ASN A 135 -31.03 14.49 20.67
C ASN A 135 -30.88 12.96 20.56
N TYR A 136 -31.68 12.20 21.32
CA TYR A 136 -31.64 10.74 21.27
C TYR A 136 -32.35 10.19 20.03
N GLU A 137 -33.54 10.69 19.70
CA GLU A 137 -34.21 10.44 18.41
C GLU A 137 -33.27 10.78 17.24
N THR A 138 -32.68 11.98 17.27
CA THR A 138 -31.76 12.49 16.24
C THR A 138 -30.60 11.52 16.01
N ALA A 139 -29.95 11.06 17.09
CA ALA A 139 -28.85 10.09 17.01
C ALA A 139 -29.30 8.73 16.45
N LEU A 140 -30.45 8.20 16.86
CA LEU A 140 -30.96 6.91 16.35
C LEU A 140 -31.34 6.99 14.87
N VAL A 141 -31.94 8.10 14.43
CA VAL A 141 -32.27 8.37 13.03
C VAL A 141 -31.01 8.51 12.19
N ALA A 142 -29.99 9.24 12.67
CA ALA A 142 -28.69 9.33 12.01
C ALA A 142 -28.03 7.95 11.87
N LEU A 143 -28.07 7.11 12.90
CA LEU A 143 -27.53 5.74 12.84
C LEU A 143 -28.25 4.86 11.80
N LEU A 144 -29.56 5.06 11.58
CA LEU A 144 -30.35 4.34 10.58
C LEU A 144 -30.27 4.91 9.15
N THR A 145 -29.74 6.13 9.00
CA THR A 145 -29.69 6.81 7.70
C THR A 145 -28.44 6.38 6.93
N PRO A 146 -28.52 5.99 5.64
CA PRO A 146 -27.34 5.69 4.83
C PRO A 146 -26.40 6.89 4.79
N LEU A 147 -25.08 6.65 4.85
CA LEU A 147 -24.09 7.72 4.99
C LEU A 147 -24.22 8.87 3.95
N PRO A 148 -24.52 8.64 2.66
CA PRO A 148 -24.75 9.73 1.72
C PRO A 148 -25.99 10.57 2.06
N ASN A 149 -27.11 9.91 2.39
CA ASN A 149 -28.34 10.56 2.81
C ASN A 149 -28.18 11.29 4.15
N TYR A 150 -27.30 10.80 5.04
CA TYR A 150 -26.99 11.48 6.29
C TYR A 150 -26.24 12.78 6.03
N TYR A 151 -25.13 12.74 5.27
CA TYR A 151 -24.42 13.96 4.88
C TYR A 151 -25.30 14.91 4.04
N ALA A 152 -26.18 14.41 3.18
CA ALA A 152 -27.13 15.25 2.45
C ALA A 152 -28.13 15.94 3.39
N SER A 153 -28.59 15.25 4.44
CA SER A 153 -29.44 15.81 5.49
C SER A 153 -28.70 16.86 6.34
N GLU A 154 -27.44 16.63 6.70
CA GLU A 154 -26.62 17.61 7.42
C GLU A 154 -26.31 18.84 6.55
N LEU A 155 -25.95 18.66 5.27
CA LEU A 155 -25.79 19.78 4.33
C LEU A 155 -27.11 20.54 4.10
N HIS A 156 -28.26 19.86 4.08
CA HIS A 156 -29.59 20.48 4.01
C HIS A 156 -29.89 21.28 5.30
N HIS A 157 -29.65 20.72 6.49
CA HIS A 157 -29.83 21.46 7.74
C HIS A 157 -28.87 22.65 7.89
N ALA A 158 -27.66 22.55 7.33
CA ALA A 158 -26.69 23.64 7.29
C ALA A 158 -27.09 24.81 6.37
N ILE A 159 -28.16 24.66 5.58
CA ILE A 159 -28.72 25.74 4.75
C ILE A 159 -30.19 26.08 5.04
N ALA A 160 -30.97 25.14 5.59
CA ALA A 160 -32.41 25.27 5.75
C ALA A 160 -32.78 26.12 6.98
N GLY A 161 -32.74 27.45 6.85
CA GLY A 161 -33.13 28.35 7.93
C GLY A 161 -33.01 29.84 7.62
N MET A 162 -33.00 30.66 8.67
CA MET A 162 -32.65 32.09 8.56
C MET A 162 -31.14 32.25 8.82
N GLY A 163 -30.34 31.84 7.84
CA GLY A 163 -28.88 31.80 7.92
C GLY A 163 -28.32 30.41 7.58
N THR A 164 -27.00 30.36 7.39
CA THR A 164 -26.23 29.19 6.98
C THR A 164 -25.31 28.75 8.12
N ASP A 165 -24.94 27.46 8.17
CA ASP A 165 -23.82 26.94 8.96
C ASP A 165 -22.65 26.61 8.03
N GLU A 166 -21.84 27.62 7.71
CA GLU A 166 -20.70 27.45 6.81
C GLU A 166 -19.63 26.51 7.41
N GLN A 167 -19.61 26.32 8.73
CA GLN A 167 -18.69 25.39 9.38
C GLN A 167 -19.07 23.94 9.09
N ALA A 168 -20.36 23.58 9.19
CA ALA A 168 -20.85 22.26 8.81
C ALA A 168 -20.62 21.96 7.32
N LEU A 169 -20.84 22.96 6.44
CA LEU A 169 -20.54 22.83 5.02
C LEU A 169 -19.05 22.57 4.77
N VAL A 170 -18.15 23.34 5.39
CA VAL A 170 -16.70 23.15 5.28
C VAL A 170 -16.27 21.78 5.83
N GLU A 171 -16.80 21.35 6.98
CA GLU A 171 -16.44 20.08 7.61
C GLU A 171 -16.84 18.88 6.73
N VAL A 172 -18.09 18.84 6.23
CA VAL A 172 -18.55 17.74 5.38
C VAL A 172 -17.86 17.74 4.01
N LEU A 173 -17.78 18.89 3.33
CA LEU A 173 -17.24 18.96 1.97
C LEU A 173 -15.72 18.83 1.91
N CYS A 174 -14.97 19.21 2.95
CA CYS A 174 -13.52 19.01 2.99
C CYS A 174 -13.09 17.63 3.51
N THR A 175 -13.95 16.87 4.22
CA THR A 175 -13.59 15.53 4.73
C THR A 175 -13.95 14.39 3.80
N LEU A 176 -14.83 14.62 2.82
CA LEU A 176 -15.18 13.66 1.76
C LEU A 176 -14.20 13.73 0.58
N SER A 177 -13.98 12.59 -0.08
CA SER A 177 -13.34 12.54 -1.40
C SER A 177 -14.24 13.19 -2.46
N ASN A 178 -13.73 13.53 -3.64
CA ASN A 178 -14.62 14.07 -4.68
C ASN A 178 -15.66 13.03 -5.17
N TYR A 179 -15.44 11.71 -4.96
CA TYR A 179 -16.49 10.70 -5.14
C TYR A 179 -17.54 10.75 -4.02
N GLY A 180 -17.10 10.91 -2.77
CA GLY A 180 -17.99 11.07 -1.62
C GLY A 180 -18.89 12.29 -1.75
N ILE A 181 -18.30 13.46 -2.05
CA ILE A 181 -19.02 14.71 -2.31
C ILE A 181 -20.08 14.50 -3.40
N ARG A 182 -19.70 13.94 -4.56
CA ARG A 182 -20.65 13.67 -5.66
C ARG A 182 -21.79 12.71 -5.28
N THR A 183 -21.51 11.69 -4.46
CA THR A 183 -22.54 10.74 -4.01
C THR A 183 -23.53 11.39 -3.03
N VAL A 184 -23.08 12.37 -2.24
CA VAL A 184 -23.93 13.21 -1.38
C VAL A 184 -24.70 14.27 -2.19
N ALA A 185 -24.08 14.78 -3.26
CA ALA A 185 -24.57 15.93 -4.01
C ALA A 185 -25.82 15.69 -4.88
N GLN A 186 -26.11 14.44 -5.28
CA GLN A 186 -26.95 14.14 -6.45
C GLN A 186 -28.31 14.85 -6.47
N ASP A 187 -28.97 15.00 -5.32
CA ASP A 187 -30.29 15.65 -5.23
C ASP A 187 -30.25 17.07 -4.60
N LEU A 188 -29.10 17.50 -4.04
CA LEU A 188 -29.03 18.70 -3.16
C LEU A 188 -28.54 19.98 -3.86
N VAL A 189 -27.93 19.88 -5.05
CA VAL A 189 -27.32 21.04 -5.75
C VAL A 189 -28.31 22.17 -6.02
N SER A 190 -29.60 21.89 -6.23
CA SER A 190 -30.62 22.92 -6.43
C SER A 190 -31.02 23.68 -5.16
N GLU A 191 -30.95 23.04 -3.99
CA GLU A 191 -31.32 23.66 -2.70
C GLU A 191 -30.15 24.48 -2.15
N LEU A 192 -28.93 23.97 -2.27
CA LEU A 192 -27.71 24.74 -1.96
C LEU A 192 -27.63 26.03 -2.76
N LYS A 193 -28.09 26.01 -4.02
CA LYS A 193 -28.15 27.19 -4.91
C LYS A 193 -29.27 28.20 -4.61
N SER A 194 -30.22 27.88 -3.74
CA SER A 194 -31.25 28.84 -3.31
C SER A 194 -30.94 29.50 -1.96
N GLU A 195 -30.14 28.85 -1.12
CA GLU A 195 -29.82 29.31 0.24
C GLU A 195 -28.39 29.85 0.38
N LEU A 196 -27.43 29.38 -0.42
CA LEU A 196 -26.10 29.99 -0.54
C LEU A 196 -26.12 31.14 -1.55
N GLY A 197 -25.09 31.99 -1.52
CA GLY A 197 -24.91 33.00 -2.55
C GLY A 197 -23.50 33.58 -2.63
N GLY A 198 -23.10 33.95 -3.84
CA GLY A 198 -21.78 34.51 -4.12
C GLY A 198 -20.66 33.46 -4.05
N ILE A 199 -19.42 33.92 -3.87
CA ILE A 199 -18.21 33.13 -4.14
C ILE A 199 -18.14 31.80 -3.34
N LEU A 200 -18.78 31.71 -2.16
CA LEU A 200 -18.88 30.46 -1.40
C LEU A 200 -19.78 29.41 -2.08
N GLU A 201 -20.88 29.83 -2.72
CA GLU A 201 -21.72 28.97 -3.57
C GLU A 201 -20.88 28.38 -4.71
N ASP A 202 -20.09 29.21 -5.39
CA ASP A 202 -19.28 28.79 -6.54
C ASP A 202 -18.28 27.68 -6.18
N VAL A 203 -17.58 27.77 -5.04
CA VAL A 203 -16.67 26.69 -4.58
C VAL A 203 -17.44 25.40 -4.31
N ILE A 204 -18.56 25.50 -3.60
CA ILE A 204 -19.35 24.33 -3.17
C ILE A 204 -19.96 23.63 -4.39
N VAL A 205 -20.55 24.38 -5.31
CA VAL A 205 -21.08 23.87 -6.58
C VAL A 205 -19.98 23.27 -7.46
N ALA A 206 -18.78 23.86 -7.48
CA ALA A 206 -17.64 23.32 -8.20
C ALA A 206 -17.17 21.96 -7.61
N LEU A 207 -17.01 21.85 -6.29
CA LEU A 207 -16.64 20.61 -5.60
C LEU A 207 -17.68 19.49 -5.81
N MET A 208 -18.96 19.86 -5.89
CA MET A 208 -20.07 18.92 -6.07
C MET A 208 -20.31 18.50 -7.52
N THR A 209 -19.84 19.28 -8.49
CA THR A 209 -19.97 18.95 -9.91
C THR A 209 -18.91 17.91 -10.32
N SER A 210 -19.25 16.98 -11.22
CA SER A 210 -18.25 16.04 -11.76
C SER A 210 -17.25 16.73 -12.68
N LEU A 211 -15.95 16.40 -12.62
CA LEU A 211 -14.93 17.14 -13.39
C LEU A 211 -15.25 17.31 -14.90
N PRO A 212 -15.76 16.31 -15.64
CA PRO A 212 -16.15 16.50 -17.04
C PRO A 212 -17.31 17.50 -17.22
N GLU A 213 -18.25 17.52 -16.28
CA GLU A 213 -19.42 18.39 -16.25
C GLU A 213 -19.06 19.80 -15.77
N TYR A 214 -18.07 19.92 -14.87
CA TYR A 214 -17.55 21.19 -14.38
C TYR A 214 -16.77 21.90 -15.49
N TYR A 215 -15.85 21.18 -16.16
CA TYR A 215 -15.19 21.70 -17.36
C TYR A 215 -16.20 22.01 -18.47
N ALA A 216 -17.26 21.21 -18.66
CA ALA A 216 -18.30 21.55 -19.65
C ALA A 216 -19.09 22.82 -19.29
N LYS A 217 -19.41 23.05 -18.01
CA LYS A 217 -20.05 24.29 -17.52
C LYS A 217 -19.12 25.50 -17.65
N GLU A 218 -17.83 25.36 -17.33
CA GLU A 218 -16.84 26.43 -17.51
C GLU A 218 -16.65 26.78 -18.98
N LEU A 219 -16.54 25.79 -19.87
CA LEU A 219 -16.48 26.01 -21.32
C LEU A 219 -17.75 26.67 -21.87
N HIS A 220 -18.93 26.30 -21.38
CA HIS A 220 -20.19 26.93 -21.77
C HIS A 220 -20.28 28.38 -21.31
N HIS A 221 -19.99 28.63 -20.03
CA HIS A 221 -20.01 29.98 -19.48
C HIS A 221 -18.98 30.90 -20.16
N ALA A 222 -17.85 30.36 -20.61
CA ALA A 222 -16.85 31.08 -21.38
C ALA A 222 -17.29 31.45 -22.82
N ILE A 223 -18.43 30.94 -23.31
CA ILE A 223 -19.09 31.32 -24.59
C ILE A 223 -20.56 31.71 -24.41
N SER A 224 -20.99 32.06 -23.18
CA SER A 224 -22.39 32.43 -22.91
C SER A 224 -22.48 33.85 -22.33
N GLY A 225 -22.77 34.83 -23.20
CA GLY A 225 -22.97 36.21 -22.75
C GLY A 225 -22.77 37.25 -23.85
N VAL A 226 -22.13 38.35 -23.49
CA VAL A 226 -21.64 39.38 -24.42
C VAL A 226 -20.12 39.40 -24.31
N GLY A 227 -19.45 38.78 -25.28
CA GLY A 227 -18.02 38.48 -25.22
C GLY A 227 -17.74 37.04 -24.78
N THR A 228 -16.48 36.65 -24.92
CA THR A 228 -15.94 35.31 -24.70
C THR A 228 -14.91 35.37 -23.55
N ASP A 229 -14.65 34.27 -22.85
CA ASP A 229 -13.46 34.11 -21.97
C ASP A 229 -12.45 33.21 -22.70
N GLU A 230 -11.68 33.80 -23.61
CA GLU A 230 -10.70 33.07 -24.41
C GLU A 230 -9.65 32.34 -23.56
N GLN A 231 -9.31 32.87 -22.39
CA GLN A 231 -8.30 32.31 -21.52
C GLN A 231 -8.78 31.06 -20.78
N ALA A 232 -10.05 30.99 -20.35
CA ALA A 232 -10.63 29.77 -19.78
C ALA A 232 -10.81 28.68 -20.84
N LEU A 233 -11.24 29.04 -22.06
CA LEU A 233 -11.37 28.09 -23.17
C LEU A 233 -10.05 27.40 -23.49
N VAL A 234 -8.95 28.15 -23.59
CA VAL A 234 -7.63 27.57 -23.85
C VAL A 234 -7.10 26.80 -22.63
N GLU A 235 -7.28 27.30 -21.40
CA GLU A 235 -6.86 26.60 -20.17
C GLU A 235 -7.41 25.17 -20.11
N VAL A 236 -8.72 25.01 -20.31
CA VAL A 236 -9.38 23.70 -20.24
C VAL A 236 -8.99 22.82 -21.43
N LEU A 237 -9.03 23.36 -22.66
CA LEU A 237 -8.80 22.56 -23.87
C LEU A 237 -7.32 22.24 -24.13
N CYS A 238 -6.36 22.99 -23.57
CA CYS A 238 -4.94 22.69 -23.75
C CYS A 238 -4.36 21.78 -22.66
N THR A 239 -4.87 21.85 -21.41
CA THR A 239 -4.30 21.13 -20.26
C THR A 239 -4.76 19.67 -20.15
N LEU A 240 -5.90 19.32 -20.72
CA LEU A 240 -6.47 17.96 -20.73
C LEU A 240 -5.79 17.03 -21.77
N SER A 241 -5.91 15.72 -21.54
CA SER A 241 -5.58 14.68 -22.53
C SER A 241 -6.66 14.54 -23.58
N ASN A 242 -6.38 13.85 -24.69
CA ASN A 242 -7.38 13.58 -25.72
C ASN A 242 -8.61 12.85 -25.17
N TYR A 243 -8.40 11.91 -24.23
CA TYR A 243 -9.49 11.24 -23.53
C TYR A 243 -10.32 12.22 -22.68
N GLY A 244 -9.65 13.12 -21.94
CA GLY A 244 -10.30 14.17 -21.16
C GLY A 244 -11.17 15.10 -22.02
N ILE A 245 -10.61 15.63 -23.12
CA ILE A 245 -11.34 16.51 -24.05
C ILE A 245 -12.55 15.80 -24.66
N ARG A 246 -12.42 14.53 -25.09
CA ARG A 246 -13.57 13.73 -25.58
C ARG A 246 -14.66 13.56 -24.52
N THR A 247 -14.27 13.32 -23.27
CA THR A 247 -15.21 13.12 -22.15
C THR A 247 -15.95 14.43 -21.84
N VAL A 248 -15.24 15.57 -21.83
CA VAL A 248 -15.82 16.90 -21.64
C VAL A 248 -16.75 17.28 -22.79
N ALA A 249 -16.35 17.07 -24.06
CA ALA A 249 -17.16 17.39 -25.23
C ALA A 249 -18.48 16.59 -25.27
N ALA A 250 -18.44 15.28 -24.97
CA ALA A 250 -19.65 14.45 -24.86
C ALA A 250 -20.53 14.85 -23.67
N THR A 251 -19.93 15.33 -22.57
CA THR A 251 -20.68 15.83 -21.41
C THR A 251 -21.35 17.18 -21.72
N TYR A 252 -20.66 18.07 -22.44
CA TYR A 252 -21.21 19.34 -22.94
C TYR A 252 -22.42 19.09 -23.84
N GLU A 253 -22.31 18.18 -24.82
CA GLU A 253 -23.41 17.88 -25.75
C GLU A 253 -24.64 17.31 -25.02
N LYS A 254 -24.43 16.51 -23.96
CA LYS A 254 -25.50 16.03 -23.07
C LYS A 254 -26.16 17.15 -22.25
N LEU A 255 -25.42 18.18 -21.85
CA LEU A 255 -25.92 19.28 -21.01
C LEU A 255 -26.66 20.37 -21.82
N TYR A 256 -26.19 20.65 -23.04
CA TYR A 256 -26.63 21.80 -23.84
C TYR A 256 -27.30 21.43 -25.16
N GLU A 257 -27.56 20.14 -25.39
CA GLU A 257 -28.19 19.55 -26.59
C GLU A 257 -27.50 19.95 -27.92
N ARG A 258 -26.22 20.34 -27.84
CA ARG A 258 -25.43 20.91 -28.94
C ARG A 258 -23.96 20.49 -28.80
N PRO A 259 -23.28 20.06 -29.87
CA PRO A 259 -21.85 19.75 -29.80
C PRO A 259 -21.01 20.97 -29.40
N LEU A 260 -20.06 20.79 -28.48
CA LEU A 260 -19.11 21.84 -28.06
C LEU A 260 -18.44 22.54 -29.26
N GLU A 261 -17.97 21.76 -30.24
CA GLU A 261 -17.33 22.27 -31.46
C GLU A 261 -18.24 23.24 -32.26
N LYS A 262 -19.56 23.05 -32.22
CA LYS A 262 -20.54 23.90 -32.92
C LYS A 262 -20.71 25.26 -32.23
N ASP A 263 -20.64 25.29 -30.90
CA ASP A 263 -20.83 26.50 -30.11
C ASP A 263 -19.55 27.33 -30.07
N LEU A 264 -18.39 26.68 -29.90
CA LEU A 264 -17.08 27.29 -30.14
C LEU A 264 -17.00 27.93 -31.53
N LYS A 265 -17.54 27.27 -32.57
CA LYS A 265 -17.60 27.80 -33.95
C LYS A 265 -18.55 28.98 -34.12
N GLY A 266 -19.54 29.12 -33.26
CA GLY A 266 -20.60 30.14 -33.30
C GLY A 266 -20.21 31.43 -32.59
N ASP A 267 -19.62 31.32 -31.40
CA ASP A 267 -19.23 32.47 -30.59
C ASP A 267 -17.89 33.09 -31.05
N THR A 268 -16.92 32.25 -31.42
CA THR A 268 -15.58 32.72 -31.82
C THR A 268 -15.41 32.90 -33.33
N SER A 269 -14.40 33.69 -33.74
CA SER A 269 -14.15 34.03 -35.14
C SER A 269 -12.66 33.94 -35.52
N GLY A 270 -12.35 34.27 -36.78
CA GLY A 270 -10.98 34.34 -37.28
C GLY A 270 -10.16 33.07 -37.09
N HIS A 271 -8.89 33.24 -36.72
CA HIS A 271 -7.92 32.16 -36.54
C HIS A 271 -8.01 31.57 -35.12
N PHE A 272 -8.51 32.33 -34.15
CA PHE A 272 -8.78 31.85 -32.79
C PHE A 272 -9.86 30.76 -32.76
N LYS A 273 -10.90 30.89 -33.59
CA LYS A 273 -11.84 29.79 -33.86
C LYS A 273 -11.14 28.53 -34.35
N ARG A 274 -10.15 28.65 -35.25
CA ARG A 274 -9.41 27.50 -35.78
C ARG A 274 -8.60 26.82 -34.68
N LEU A 275 -8.00 27.60 -33.77
CA LEU A 275 -7.28 27.12 -32.59
C LEU A 275 -8.20 26.30 -31.65
N LEU A 276 -9.31 26.89 -31.22
CA LEU A 276 -10.25 26.21 -30.32
C LEU A 276 -10.87 24.95 -30.93
N VAL A 277 -11.25 25.00 -32.20
CA VAL A 277 -11.75 23.81 -32.93
C VAL A 277 -10.66 22.73 -32.99
N SER A 278 -9.41 23.11 -33.32
CA SER A 278 -8.30 22.15 -33.40
C SER A 278 -8.04 21.45 -32.06
N LEU A 279 -8.03 22.20 -30.96
CA LEU A 279 -7.90 21.63 -29.61
C LEU A 279 -9.10 20.71 -29.28
N CYS A 280 -10.32 21.16 -29.56
CA CYS A 280 -11.56 20.40 -29.34
C CYS A 280 -11.63 19.08 -30.12
N THR A 281 -10.86 18.89 -31.21
CA THR A 281 -10.82 17.60 -31.94
C THR A 281 -10.23 16.44 -31.13
N ALA A 282 -9.49 16.73 -30.05
CA ALA A 282 -8.82 15.71 -29.24
C ALA A 282 -7.92 14.76 -30.07
N ASN A 283 -7.23 15.31 -31.06
CA ASN A 283 -6.35 14.59 -31.99
C ASN A 283 -4.89 15.11 -31.89
N ARG A 284 -4.41 15.33 -30.66
CA ARG A 284 -2.99 15.57 -30.39
C ARG A 284 -2.25 14.22 -30.36
N ASP A 285 -1.03 14.17 -30.84
CA ASP A 285 -0.16 13.02 -30.59
C ASP A 285 0.15 12.91 -29.08
N GLU A 286 -0.12 11.75 -28.48
CA GLU A 286 0.15 11.48 -27.06
C GLU A 286 1.44 10.66 -26.86
N ASN A 287 2.25 10.49 -27.92
CA ASN A 287 3.51 9.77 -27.85
C ASN A 287 4.57 10.51 -27.01
N VAL A 288 5.21 9.80 -26.07
CA VAL A 288 6.16 10.36 -25.06
C VAL A 288 7.57 10.59 -25.63
N GLU A 289 7.66 10.58 -26.95
CA GLU A 289 8.77 9.97 -27.66
C GLU A 289 9.05 10.81 -28.93
N ILE A 290 10.31 11.05 -29.31
CA ILE A 290 10.68 12.17 -30.21
C ILE A 290 11.69 11.79 -31.29
N ASP A 291 11.40 12.12 -32.54
CA ASP A 291 12.37 12.23 -33.64
C ASP A 291 13.02 13.65 -33.65
N PRO A 292 14.33 13.78 -33.41
CA PRO A 292 15.02 15.08 -33.43
C PRO A 292 15.04 15.76 -34.80
N ALA A 293 15.00 15.01 -35.91
CA ALA A 293 14.97 15.58 -37.26
C ALA A 293 13.60 16.18 -37.58
N ALA A 294 12.52 15.50 -37.20
CA ALA A 294 11.17 16.06 -37.25
C ALA A 294 11.00 17.26 -36.30
N ALA A 295 11.62 17.23 -35.11
CA ALA A 295 11.57 18.37 -34.18
C ALA A 295 12.31 19.60 -34.72
N LEU A 296 13.46 19.41 -35.38
CA LEU A 296 14.15 20.48 -36.09
C LEU A 296 13.34 21.01 -37.27
N ALA A 297 12.73 20.13 -38.09
CA ALA A 297 11.90 20.54 -39.22
C ALA A 297 10.64 21.33 -38.79
N ASP A 298 9.98 20.94 -37.69
CA ASP A 298 8.88 21.72 -37.12
C ASP A 298 9.36 23.07 -36.55
N ALA A 299 10.58 23.14 -35.98
CA ALA A 299 11.16 24.41 -35.50
C ALA A 299 11.50 25.37 -36.65
N GLU A 300 12.13 24.86 -37.71
CA GLU A 300 12.35 25.60 -38.96
C GLU A 300 11.01 26.05 -39.59
N ALA A 301 9.97 25.20 -39.54
CA ALA A 301 8.64 25.55 -40.02
C ALA A 301 7.99 26.67 -39.19
N LEU A 302 8.10 26.66 -37.85
CA LEU A 302 7.64 27.76 -37.00
C LEU A 302 8.39 29.07 -37.29
N LEU A 303 9.71 29.02 -37.48
CA LEU A 303 10.51 30.21 -37.76
C LEU A 303 10.16 30.81 -39.13
N ASN A 304 10.00 29.95 -40.14
CA ASN A 304 9.54 30.32 -41.48
C ASN A 304 8.06 30.74 -41.55
N ALA A 305 7.25 30.39 -40.56
CA ALA A 305 5.86 30.83 -40.41
C ALA A 305 5.71 32.17 -39.67
N GLY A 306 6.76 32.64 -38.98
CA GLY A 306 6.81 33.94 -38.32
C GLY A 306 7.90 34.84 -38.93
N GLU A 307 8.92 35.13 -38.13
CA GLU A 307 9.92 36.19 -38.36
C GLU A 307 10.69 36.14 -39.69
N ASN A 308 10.79 34.97 -40.34
CA ASN A 308 11.44 34.83 -41.65
C ASN A 308 10.56 35.27 -42.84
N GLN A 309 9.31 35.69 -42.61
CA GLN A 309 8.40 36.22 -43.64
C GLN A 309 7.75 37.57 -43.22
N TRP A 310 6.90 38.13 -44.09
CA TRP A 310 6.21 39.40 -43.80
C TRP A 310 4.75 39.14 -43.42
N GLY A 311 4.50 39.12 -42.10
CA GLY A 311 3.22 38.70 -41.53
C GLY A 311 3.17 37.18 -41.28
N THR A 312 2.31 36.78 -40.37
CA THR A 312 2.36 35.46 -39.72
C THR A 312 1.49 34.41 -40.41
N ASP A 313 1.96 33.16 -40.49
CA ASP A 313 1.12 31.99 -40.78
C ASP A 313 0.69 31.30 -39.49
N GLU A 314 -0.45 31.74 -38.98
CA GLU A 314 -1.06 31.20 -37.76
C GLU A 314 -1.60 29.78 -37.97
N SER A 315 -1.68 29.29 -39.21
CA SER A 315 -2.12 27.93 -39.53
C SER A 315 -1.00 26.91 -39.31
N THR A 316 0.24 27.24 -39.67
CA THR A 316 1.42 26.41 -39.35
C THR A 316 1.68 26.38 -37.84
N PHE A 317 1.62 27.53 -37.16
CA PHE A 317 1.68 27.59 -35.70
C PHE A 317 0.58 26.73 -35.04
N ASN A 318 -0.68 26.85 -35.48
CA ASN A 318 -1.79 26.04 -34.98
C ASN A 318 -1.57 24.54 -35.22
N MET A 319 -1.16 24.15 -36.43
CA MET A 319 -0.89 22.75 -36.77
C MET A 319 0.14 22.13 -35.82
N ILE A 320 1.28 22.81 -35.61
CA ILE A 320 2.38 22.27 -34.82
C ILE A 320 2.02 22.29 -33.33
N LEU A 321 1.63 23.45 -32.78
CA LEU A 321 1.36 23.61 -31.35
C LEU A 321 0.15 22.80 -30.84
N VAL A 322 -0.82 22.48 -31.70
CA VAL A 322 -2.00 21.69 -31.32
C VAL A 322 -1.83 20.19 -31.60
N SER A 323 -1.24 19.78 -32.73
CA SER A 323 -1.20 18.35 -33.10
C SER A 323 -0.01 17.58 -32.52
N ARG A 324 1.14 18.21 -32.26
CA ARG A 324 2.34 17.50 -31.79
C ARG A 324 2.27 17.14 -30.31
N SER A 325 3.00 16.10 -29.92
CA SER A 325 3.06 15.68 -28.52
C SER A 325 3.80 16.70 -27.65
N TYR A 326 3.47 16.73 -26.35
CA TYR A 326 4.16 17.57 -25.38
C TYR A 326 5.65 17.26 -25.28
N ALA A 327 6.03 15.99 -25.48
CA ALA A 327 7.43 15.61 -25.58
C ALA A 327 8.04 16.30 -26.80
N HIS A 328 7.52 16.03 -28.00
CA HIS A 328 8.01 16.57 -29.26
C HIS A 328 8.15 18.09 -29.24
N LEU A 329 7.11 18.80 -28.78
CA LEU A 329 7.11 20.26 -28.70
C LEU A 329 8.20 20.83 -27.77
N ARG A 330 8.53 20.15 -26.66
CA ARG A 330 9.68 20.55 -25.82
C ARG A 330 11.03 20.43 -26.53
N GLN A 331 11.16 19.60 -27.56
CA GLN A 331 12.36 19.59 -28.40
C GLN A 331 12.27 20.64 -29.50
N VAL A 332 11.11 20.78 -30.16
CA VAL A 332 10.85 21.87 -31.13
C VAL A 332 11.21 23.23 -30.54
N PHE A 333 10.83 23.51 -29.29
CA PHE A 333 11.12 24.81 -28.66
C PHE A 333 12.61 25.06 -28.43
N LYS A 334 13.42 24.02 -28.15
CA LYS A 334 14.89 24.16 -28.04
C LYS A 334 15.57 24.33 -29.39
N GLU A 335 15.11 23.60 -30.41
CA GLU A 335 15.64 23.78 -31.77
C GLU A 335 15.25 25.17 -32.31
N TYR A 336 14.05 25.67 -31.97
CA TYR A 336 13.61 27.03 -32.29
C TYR A 336 14.50 28.07 -31.61
N GLU A 337 14.73 27.95 -30.30
CA GLU A 337 15.62 28.85 -29.54
C GLU A 337 17.05 28.85 -30.10
N ARG A 338 17.56 27.68 -30.53
CA ARG A 338 18.87 27.51 -31.19
C ARG A 338 18.93 28.15 -32.60
N LEU A 339 17.80 28.32 -33.28
CA LEU A 339 17.71 28.91 -34.63
C LEU A 339 17.43 30.42 -34.59
N ALA A 340 16.66 30.88 -33.59
CA ALA A 340 16.11 32.24 -33.50
C ALA A 340 16.84 33.14 -32.48
N ASP A 341 17.71 32.60 -31.62
CA ASP A 341 18.42 33.31 -30.54
C ASP A 341 17.48 33.92 -29.47
N HIS A 342 16.26 33.37 -29.35
CA HIS A 342 15.27 33.68 -28.30
C HIS A 342 14.16 32.59 -28.26
N ASP A 343 13.37 32.55 -27.18
CA ASP A 343 12.37 31.50 -26.99
C ASP A 343 11.06 31.69 -27.78
N ILE A 344 10.32 30.59 -27.96
CA ILE A 344 9.08 30.57 -28.74
C ILE A 344 8.00 31.49 -28.15
N GLU A 345 7.96 31.69 -26.83
CA GLU A 345 7.07 32.67 -26.18
C GLU A 345 7.41 34.11 -26.56
N THR A 346 8.69 34.44 -26.70
CA THR A 346 9.13 35.76 -27.18
C THR A 346 8.76 35.96 -28.64
N ALA A 347 8.86 34.92 -29.48
CA ALA A 347 8.38 34.99 -30.87
C ALA A 347 6.84 35.13 -30.94
N ILE A 348 6.09 34.38 -30.12
CA ILE A 348 4.63 34.50 -30.04
C ILE A 348 4.19 35.93 -29.68
N LYS A 349 4.92 36.60 -28.77
CA LYS A 349 4.69 38.01 -28.37
C LYS A 349 5.12 39.06 -29.42
N ARG A 350 5.83 38.66 -30.47
CA ARG A 350 6.19 39.54 -31.62
C ARG A 350 5.20 39.38 -32.77
N GLU A 351 4.87 38.13 -33.09
CA GLU A 351 4.16 37.74 -34.30
C GLU A 351 2.63 37.62 -34.13
N PHE A 352 2.12 37.70 -32.90
CA PHE A 352 0.69 37.63 -32.58
C PHE A 352 0.28 38.73 -31.60
N ALA A 353 -1.03 38.96 -31.48
CA ALA A 353 -1.62 39.85 -30.49
C ALA A 353 -2.98 39.31 -30.00
N GLY A 354 -3.33 39.59 -28.75
CA GLY A 354 -4.65 39.29 -28.18
C GLY A 354 -4.90 37.78 -28.05
N SER A 355 -6.13 37.30 -28.32
CA SER A 355 -6.50 35.91 -28.04
C SER A 355 -5.70 34.85 -28.81
N MET A 356 -5.05 35.20 -29.93
CA MET A 356 -4.08 34.32 -30.60
C MET A 356 -2.74 34.24 -29.86
N GLU A 357 -2.25 35.36 -29.33
CA GLU A 357 -1.05 35.45 -28.50
C GLU A 357 -1.27 34.68 -27.20
N ASP A 358 -2.32 35.02 -26.43
CA ASP A 358 -2.71 34.34 -25.20
C ASP A 358 -2.90 32.83 -25.41
N GLY A 359 -3.53 32.45 -26.53
CA GLY A 359 -3.81 31.05 -26.87
C GLY A 359 -2.56 30.23 -27.13
N PHE A 360 -1.65 30.71 -27.97
CA PHE A 360 -0.39 30.02 -28.23
C PHE A 360 0.58 30.10 -27.05
N LEU A 361 0.62 31.23 -26.33
CA LEU A 361 1.44 31.40 -25.12
C LEU A 361 1.01 30.44 -24.01
N SER A 362 -0.31 30.26 -23.80
CA SER A 362 -0.84 29.28 -22.85
C SER A 362 -0.48 27.85 -23.21
N ILE A 363 -0.52 27.49 -24.49
CA ILE A 363 -0.06 26.16 -24.96
C ILE A 363 1.44 25.98 -24.74
N ALA A 364 2.27 26.97 -25.14
CA ALA A 364 3.72 26.89 -25.00
C ALA A 364 4.16 26.74 -23.53
N LYS A 365 3.61 27.57 -22.63
CA LYS A 365 3.84 27.48 -21.19
C LYS A 365 3.42 26.12 -20.62
N CYS A 366 2.18 25.69 -20.89
CA CYS A 366 1.63 24.42 -20.43
C CYS A 366 2.40 23.20 -20.95
N VAL A 367 2.99 23.30 -22.16
CA VAL A 367 3.93 22.32 -22.70
C VAL A 367 5.26 22.35 -21.94
N LYS A 368 5.90 23.51 -21.75
CA LYS A 368 7.18 23.62 -21.01
C LYS A 368 7.06 23.08 -19.58
N ASP A 369 6.23 23.70 -18.74
CA ASP A 369 5.95 23.29 -17.36
C ASP A 369 4.47 23.56 -17.03
N LYS A 370 3.70 22.46 -16.88
CA LYS A 370 2.26 22.52 -16.61
C LYS A 370 1.94 23.00 -15.18
N THR A 371 2.79 22.71 -14.20
CA THR A 371 2.54 23.10 -12.81
C THR A 371 2.95 24.55 -12.58
N ALA A 372 4.03 25.01 -13.22
CA ALA A 372 4.34 26.44 -13.32
C ALA A 372 3.25 27.24 -14.07
N TYR A 373 2.69 26.71 -15.15
CA TYR A 373 1.57 27.38 -15.86
C TYR A 373 0.34 27.56 -14.96
N PHE A 374 -0.05 26.54 -14.19
CA PHE A 374 -1.14 26.70 -13.22
C PHE A 374 -0.77 27.61 -12.04
N ALA A 375 0.49 27.60 -11.58
CA ALA A 375 0.97 28.51 -10.56
C ALA A 375 0.95 29.98 -11.01
N GLU A 376 1.33 30.25 -12.27
CA GLU A 376 1.24 31.58 -12.87
C GLU A 376 -0.21 32.05 -12.96
N ARG A 377 -1.13 31.21 -13.47
CA ARG A 377 -2.55 31.56 -13.54
C ARG A 377 -3.19 31.77 -12.15
N LEU A 378 -2.74 31.05 -11.13
CA LEU A 378 -3.15 31.30 -9.73
C LEU A 378 -2.60 32.64 -9.22
N HIS A 379 -1.39 33.03 -9.63
CA HIS A 379 -0.82 34.33 -9.26
C HIS A 379 -1.56 35.47 -9.94
N ASP A 380 -1.75 35.39 -11.26
CA ASP A 380 -2.45 36.38 -12.06
C ASP A 380 -3.92 36.52 -11.64
N ALA A 381 -4.58 35.41 -11.28
CA ALA A 381 -5.92 35.43 -10.70
C ALA A 381 -6.00 36.13 -9.32
N MET A 382 -4.87 36.34 -8.65
CA MET A 382 -4.74 37.13 -7.42
C MET A 382 -3.86 38.36 -7.63
N ALA A 383 -3.69 38.87 -8.86
CA ALA A 383 -2.79 40.00 -9.14
C ALA A 383 -3.55 41.31 -9.32
N GLY A 384 -3.17 42.33 -8.54
CA GLY A 384 -3.68 43.70 -8.69
C GLY A 384 -4.69 44.11 -7.61
N ALA A 385 -5.84 44.62 -8.02
CA ALA A 385 -6.86 45.18 -7.13
C ALA A 385 -8.18 44.41 -7.28
N GLY A 386 -8.36 43.40 -6.40
CA GLY A 386 -9.42 42.41 -6.50
C GLY A 386 -8.90 41.07 -7.05
N THR A 387 -9.76 40.06 -7.01
CA THR A 387 -9.41 38.65 -7.28
C THR A 387 -10.28 38.12 -8.43
N ASN A 388 -9.71 37.32 -9.32
CA ASN A 388 -10.44 36.51 -10.30
C ASN A 388 -10.84 35.19 -9.62
N ASP A 389 -11.81 35.30 -8.70
CA ASP A 389 -12.25 34.18 -7.85
C ASP A 389 -12.61 32.95 -8.69
N ARG A 390 -13.21 33.15 -9.87
CA ARG A 390 -13.58 32.07 -10.79
C ARG A 390 -12.38 31.24 -11.24
N THR A 391 -11.29 31.88 -11.69
CA THR A 391 -10.08 31.18 -12.13
C THR A 391 -9.36 30.52 -10.95
N LEU A 392 -9.34 31.20 -9.79
CA LEU A 392 -8.81 30.68 -8.54
C LEU A 392 -9.55 29.39 -8.11
N ILE A 393 -10.88 29.40 -8.12
CA ILE A 393 -11.74 28.25 -7.81
C ILE A 393 -11.56 27.13 -8.84
N ARG A 394 -11.62 27.44 -10.14
CA ARG A 394 -11.47 26.44 -11.21
C ARG A 394 -10.16 25.68 -11.09
N ILE A 395 -9.04 26.36 -10.86
CA ILE A 395 -7.74 25.69 -10.74
C ILE A 395 -7.66 24.91 -9.41
N ILE A 396 -8.01 25.49 -8.26
CA ILE A 396 -7.93 24.79 -6.96
C ILE A 396 -8.81 23.53 -6.96
N VAL A 397 -10.08 23.63 -7.38
CA VAL A 397 -11.00 22.50 -7.39
C VAL A 397 -10.58 21.46 -8.43
N ALA A 398 -10.28 21.87 -9.66
CA ALA A 398 -10.03 20.91 -10.75
C ALA A 398 -8.63 20.27 -10.71
N ARG A 399 -7.66 20.84 -9.99
CA ARG A 399 -6.33 20.23 -9.74
C ARG A 399 -6.22 19.50 -8.39
N SER A 400 -7.20 19.68 -7.50
CA SER A 400 -7.22 19.17 -6.11
C SER A 400 -6.73 17.72 -5.94
N GLU A 401 -7.35 16.78 -6.66
CA GLU A 401 -7.01 15.34 -6.66
C GLU A 401 -6.09 14.93 -7.84
N ILE A 402 -5.33 15.88 -8.41
CA ILE A 402 -4.44 15.63 -9.57
C ILE A 402 -2.98 15.98 -9.24
N ASP A 403 -2.65 17.26 -9.12
CA ASP A 403 -1.28 17.78 -9.01
C ASP A 403 -1.19 19.11 -8.23
N LEU A 404 -2.22 19.47 -7.45
CA LEU A 404 -2.25 20.73 -6.68
C LEU A 404 -1.09 20.84 -5.67
N GLY A 405 -0.46 19.73 -5.26
CA GLY A 405 0.80 19.74 -4.50
C GLY A 405 1.95 20.34 -5.30
N ASP A 406 2.26 19.76 -6.47
CA ASP A 406 3.31 20.23 -7.38
C ASP A 406 3.09 21.69 -7.82
N VAL A 407 1.82 22.08 -8.04
CA VAL A 407 1.44 23.48 -8.37
C VAL A 407 1.78 24.45 -7.24
N LYS A 408 1.62 24.05 -5.97
CA LYS A 408 2.01 24.88 -4.81
C LYS A 408 3.52 25.02 -4.68
N GLU A 409 4.27 23.96 -4.96
CA GLU A 409 5.75 24.01 -4.96
C GLU A 409 6.26 24.89 -6.10
N ALA A 410 5.68 24.78 -7.30
CA ALA A 410 5.96 25.68 -8.41
C ALA A 410 5.61 27.15 -8.06
N TYR A 411 4.47 27.39 -7.39
CA TYR A 411 4.07 28.72 -6.93
C TYR A 411 5.09 29.32 -5.95
N PHE A 412 5.50 28.55 -4.93
CA PHE A 412 6.52 28.99 -3.98
C PHE A 412 7.86 29.31 -4.68
N ARG A 413 8.30 28.43 -5.58
CA ARG A 413 9.51 28.57 -6.41
C ARG A 413 9.50 29.82 -7.31
N MET A 414 8.32 30.24 -7.77
CA MET A 414 8.15 31.38 -8.69
C MET A 414 7.95 32.72 -7.96
N TYR A 415 7.33 32.72 -6.77
CA TYR A 415 6.85 33.95 -6.11
C TYR A 415 7.37 34.18 -4.68
N ASP A 416 8.21 33.30 -4.14
CA ASP A 416 8.84 33.39 -2.80
C ASP A 416 7.81 33.57 -1.66
N LYS A 417 6.62 32.98 -1.86
CA LYS A 417 5.46 32.97 -0.94
C LYS A 417 4.68 31.69 -1.16
N THR A 418 4.09 31.11 -0.12
CA THR A 418 3.21 29.95 -0.33
C THR A 418 1.90 30.38 -1.00
N LEU A 419 1.25 29.44 -1.68
CA LEU A 419 -0.08 29.68 -2.25
C LEU A 419 -1.10 29.97 -1.14
N GLU A 420 -0.95 29.29 0.00
CA GLU A 420 -1.70 29.53 1.23
C GLU A 420 -1.53 30.97 1.74
N ASP A 421 -0.29 31.48 1.88
CA ASP A 421 -0.05 32.87 2.32
C ASP A 421 -0.68 33.89 1.36
N ARG A 422 -0.64 33.64 0.04
CA ARG A 422 -1.27 34.53 -0.93
C ARG A 422 -2.78 34.52 -0.75
N ILE A 423 -3.42 33.36 -0.74
CA ILE A 423 -4.87 33.23 -0.56
C ILE A 423 -5.31 33.76 0.80
N GLU A 424 -4.50 33.62 1.84
CA GLU A 424 -4.81 34.20 3.14
C GLU A 424 -4.73 35.74 3.16
N SER A 425 -3.90 36.32 2.30
CA SER A 425 -3.77 37.77 2.12
C SER A 425 -4.77 38.41 1.15
N ASP A 426 -5.32 37.63 0.21
CA ASP A 426 -6.17 38.13 -0.89
C ASP A 426 -7.67 37.84 -0.65
N CYS A 427 -7.98 36.62 -0.20
CA CYS A 427 -9.34 36.19 0.09
C CYS A 427 -9.76 36.52 1.53
N SER A 428 -11.06 36.55 1.80
CA SER A 428 -11.60 36.77 3.16
C SER A 428 -12.80 35.86 3.47
N GLY A 429 -13.31 35.94 4.71
CA GLY A 429 -14.48 35.18 5.16
C GLY A 429 -14.32 33.67 5.04
N ASP A 430 -15.44 32.99 4.85
CA ASP A 430 -15.54 31.53 4.82
C ASP A 430 -15.08 30.94 3.47
N TYR A 431 -15.13 31.73 2.40
CA TYR A 431 -14.44 31.45 1.14
C TYR A 431 -12.94 31.18 1.36
N LYS A 432 -12.25 32.08 2.08
CA LYS A 432 -10.84 31.90 2.47
C LYS A 432 -10.64 30.62 3.29
N LYS A 433 -11.48 30.37 4.31
CA LYS A 433 -11.38 29.17 5.15
C LYS A 433 -11.51 27.89 4.32
N LEU A 434 -12.47 27.85 3.39
CA LEU A 434 -12.74 26.69 2.54
C LEU A 434 -11.54 26.40 1.60
N LEU A 435 -10.99 27.41 0.91
CA LEU A 435 -9.80 27.23 0.07
C LEU A 435 -8.58 26.75 0.89
N ILE A 436 -8.33 27.36 2.06
CA ILE A 436 -7.21 26.94 2.94
C ILE A 436 -7.42 25.50 3.46
N THR A 437 -8.65 25.12 3.81
CA THR A 437 -8.96 23.76 4.30
C THR A 437 -8.77 22.72 3.19
N LEU A 438 -9.08 23.05 1.93
CA LEU A 438 -8.76 22.20 0.79
C LEU A 438 -7.25 21.94 0.65
N PHE A 439 -6.38 22.93 0.90
CA PHE A 439 -4.93 22.67 0.88
C PHE A 439 -4.45 21.74 2.01
N VAL A 440 -5.03 21.87 3.21
CA VAL A 440 -4.70 21.01 4.36
C VAL A 440 -5.07 19.54 4.09
N ARG A 441 -6.19 19.28 3.40
CA ARG A 441 -6.60 17.93 2.95
C ARG A 441 -5.52 17.22 2.13
N PHE A 442 -4.77 17.94 1.28
CA PHE A 442 -3.76 17.34 0.40
C PHE A 442 -2.33 17.39 0.97
N GLN A 443 -2.05 18.27 1.93
CA GLN A 443 -0.72 18.35 2.57
C GLN A 443 -0.34 17.06 3.32
N ALA A 444 -1.32 16.21 3.66
CA ALA A 444 -1.08 14.89 4.24
C ALA A 444 -0.51 13.84 3.25
N ILE A 445 -0.48 14.11 1.94
CA ILE A 445 -0.24 13.09 0.89
C ILE A 445 1.21 13.06 0.38
N MET A 446 1.96 14.19 0.42
CA MET A 446 3.29 14.28 -0.21
C MET A 446 4.51 14.36 0.73
N TYR A 447 4.34 14.51 2.05
CA TYR A 447 5.47 14.66 2.98
C TYR A 447 6.14 13.33 3.37
N LEU A 448 6.70 12.66 2.36
CA LEU A 448 7.76 11.68 2.48
C LEU A 448 9.11 12.35 2.14
N PHE A 449 10.20 11.83 2.70
CA PHE A 449 11.43 12.60 2.96
C PHE A 449 12.50 12.44 1.88
N ASP A 450 12.32 11.48 0.97
CA ASP A 450 13.29 11.18 -0.09
C ASP A 450 13.20 12.22 -1.22
N ASP A 451 12.01 12.43 -1.79
CA ASP A 451 11.77 13.49 -2.79
C ASP A 451 12.06 14.89 -2.23
N THR A 452 11.51 15.24 -1.07
CA THR A 452 11.64 16.60 -0.53
C THR A 452 13.08 17.00 -0.15
N ILE A 453 13.96 16.06 0.21
CA ILE A 453 15.40 16.37 0.40
C ILE A 453 16.15 16.32 -0.92
N PHE A 454 15.90 15.31 -1.77
CA PHE A 454 16.60 15.15 -3.04
C PHE A 454 16.30 16.27 -4.02
N GLU A 455 15.05 16.66 -4.20
CA GLU A 455 14.67 17.76 -5.10
C GLU A 455 15.11 19.12 -4.56
N ARG A 456 15.11 19.35 -3.22
CA ARG A 456 15.74 20.54 -2.63
C ARG A 456 17.25 20.59 -2.87
N LEU A 457 17.94 19.45 -2.82
CA LEU A 457 19.37 19.38 -3.16
C LEU A 457 19.59 19.61 -4.65
N LEU A 458 18.77 19.03 -5.52
CA LEU A 458 18.82 19.30 -6.96
C LEU A 458 18.54 20.77 -7.27
N ASP A 459 17.58 21.41 -6.61
CA ASP A 459 17.29 22.84 -6.80
C ASP A 459 18.42 23.73 -6.29
N ALA A 460 19.03 23.41 -5.15
CA ALA A 460 20.23 24.10 -4.68
C ALA A 460 21.41 23.95 -5.66
N LEU A 461 21.61 22.75 -6.22
CA LEU A 461 22.61 22.49 -7.25
C LEU A 461 22.29 23.20 -8.59
N LYS A 462 21.01 23.34 -8.97
CA LYS A 462 20.55 24.12 -10.13
C LYS A 462 20.81 25.61 -9.93
N VAL A 463 20.46 26.15 -8.75
CA VAL A 463 20.65 27.57 -8.39
C VAL A 463 22.14 27.95 -8.33
N GLY A 464 22.99 27.03 -7.87
CA GLY A 464 24.45 27.21 -7.86
C GLY A 464 25.18 26.80 -9.14
N ASP A 465 24.46 26.41 -10.21
CA ASP A 465 25.00 25.86 -11.48
C ASP A 465 26.03 24.71 -11.32
N ARG A 466 25.89 23.92 -10.26
CA ARG A 466 26.79 22.80 -9.93
C ARG A 466 26.34 21.47 -10.50
N VAL A 467 25.11 21.34 -11.02
CA VAL A 467 24.53 20.06 -11.49
C VAL A 467 25.48 19.30 -12.44
N VAL A 468 26.07 20.00 -13.42
CA VAL A 468 26.97 19.38 -14.41
C VAL A 468 28.26 18.91 -13.75
N VAL A 469 28.91 19.76 -12.95
CA VAL A 469 30.17 19.43 -12.25
C VAL A 469 29.98 18.30 -11.26
N THR A 470 28.93 18.36 -10.44
CA THR A 470 28.52 17.29 -9.52
C THR A 470 28.21 15.99 -10.25
N SER A 471 27.53 16.03 -11.40
CA SER A 471 27.23 14.81 -12.17
C SER A 471 28.48 14.17 -12.79
N HIS A 472 29.46 14.98 -13.22
CA HIS A 472 30.76 14.46 -13.66
C HIS A 472 31.55 13.83 -12.51
N LEU A 473 31.70 14.53 -11.37
CA LEU A 473 32.37 13.99 -10.17
C LEU A 473 31.72 12.68 -9.70
N PHE A 474 30.38 12.64 -9.63
CA PHE A 474 29.63 11.46 -9.22
C PHE A 474 29.83 10.27 -10.19
N PHE A 475 30.01 10.54 -11.49
CA PHE A 475 30.26 9.51 -12.50
C PHE A 475 31.71 8.98 -12.46
N GLU A 476 32.69 9.81 -12.12
CA GLU A 476 34.09 9.36 -11.96
C GLU A 476 34.27 8.44 -10.74
N TYR A 477 33.46 8.61 -9.69
CA TYR A 477 33.49 7.77 -8.49
C TYR A 477 32.97 6.34 -8.75
N LYS A 478 33.78 5.36 -8.34
CA LYS A 478 33.59 3.94 -8.65
C LYS A 478 33.05 3.14 -7.46
N THR A 479 33.35 3.56 -6.25
CA THR A 479 32.85 2.92 -5.02
C THR A 479 31.54 3.56 -4.56
N ASN A 480 30.70 2.78 -3.89
CA ASN A 480 29.52 3.32 -3.21
C ASN A 480 29.92 4.33 -2.11
N SER A 481 31.08 4.17 -1.47
CA SER A 481 31.54 5.06 -0.39
C SER A 481 31.88 6.46 -0.88
N GLU A 482 32.61 6.60 -1.99
CA GLU A 482 32.89 7.91 -2.60
C GLU A 482 31.60 8.63 -3.02
N ARG A 483 30.65 7.88 -3.61
CA ARG A 483 29.33 8.39 -4.03
C ARG A 483 28.50 8.92 -2.86
N VAL A 484 28.54 8.24 -1.71
CA VAL A 484 27.87 8.70 -0.48
C VAL A 484 28.63 9.84 0.20
N ALA A 485 29.97 9.87 0.14
CA ALA A 485 30.75 10.99 0.65
C ALA A 485 30.42 12.29 -0.10
N LEU A 486 30.37 12.27 -1.44
CA LEU A 486 29.92 13.41 -2.24
C LEU A 486 28.48 13.82 -1.90
N ALA A 487 27.55 12.86 -1.82
CA ALA A 487 26.16 13.16 -1.48
C ALA A 487 26.02 13.77 -0.06
N TYR A 488 26.79 13.29 0.91
CA TYR A 488 26.82 13.83 2.28
C TYR A 488 27.39 15.25 2.30
N GLN A 489 28.54 15.49 1.66
CA GLN A 489 29.16 16.82 1.57
C GLN A 489 28.18 17.85 0.98
N LEU A 490 27.50 17.51 -0.11
CA LEU A 490 26.54 18.41 -0.76
C LEU A 490 25.29 18.67 0.11
N LEU A 491 24.83 17.70 0.91
CA LEU A 491 23.78 17.92 1.90
C LEU A 491 24.24 18.81 3.07
N GLU A 492 25.52 18.76 3.44
CA GLU A 492 26.09 19.58 4.50
C GLU A 492 26.30 21.03 4.05
N GLU A 493 26.86 21.23 2.85
CA GLU A 493 27.04 22.55 2.22
C GLU A 493 25.71 23.32 2.09
N GLU A 494 24.64 22.65 1.67
CA GLU A 494 23.32 23.25 1.50
C GLU A 494 22.44 23.23 2.76
N ASN A 495 22.97 22.77 3.90
CA ASN A 495 22.26 22.64 5.18
C ASN A 495 20.92 21.85 5.04
N LEU A 496 20.97 20.76 4.28
CA LEU A 496 19.84 19.85 3.99
C LEU A 496 19.90 18.54 4.81
N LEU A 497 20.93 18.36 5.65
CA LEU A 497 21.07 17.18 6.51
C LEU A 497 19.87 17.02 7.48
N PRO A 498 19.40 15.77 7.71
CA PRO A 498 18.10 15.53 8.34
C PRO A 498 18.08 15.68 9.87
N THR A 499 17.46 16.75 10.37
CA THR A 499 17.15 16.92 11.80
C THR A 499 15.96 16.08 12.25
N LEU A 500 16.08 15.32 13.35
CA LEU A 500 15.00 14.48 13.89
C LEU A 500 14.45 15.02 15.22
N GLU A 501 13.12 15.11 15.31
CA GLU A 501 12.41 15.32 16.58
C GLU A 501 12.48 14.06 17.45
N LYS A 502 12.71 14.23 18.76
CA LYS A 502 12.71 13.11 19.71
C LYS A 502 11.29 12.59 19.90
N SER A 503 11.05 11.33 19.55
CA SER A 503 9.76 10.66 19.73
C SER A 503 9.29 10.74 21.19
N SER A 504 8.02 11.10 21.42
CA SER A 504 7.40 11.02 22.74
C SER A 504 7.49 9.60 23.29
N GLY A 505 8.21 9.42 24.40
CA GLY A 505 8.40 8.12 25.02
C GLY A 505 7.16 7.58 25.75
N LYS A 506 7.39 6.62 26.65
CA LYS A 506 6.36 6.07 27.53
C LYS A 506 5.78 7.13 28.46
N SER A 507 4.48 7.03 28.74
CA SER A 507 3.71 8.03 29.48
C SER A 507 2.66 7.38 30.39
N HIS A 508 2.74 7.67 31.69
CA HIS A 508 1.78 7.22 32.71
C HIS A 508 0.32 7.55 32.34
N LYS A 509 0.03 8.81 31.95
CA LYS A 509 -1.34 9.25 31.64
C LYS A 509 -1.96 8.46 30.48
N ILE A 510 -1.27 8.43 29.33
CA ILE A 510 -1.72 7.67 28.14
C ILE A 510 -1.95 6.19 28.48
N SER A 511 -1.05 5.57 29.25
CA SER A 511 -1.23 4.19 29.72
C SER A 511 -2.47 4.04 30.59
N GLU A 512 -2.69 4.93 31.56
CA GLU A 512 -3.83 4.89 32.48
C GLU A 512 -5.17 5.09 31.75
N ASP A 513 -5.25 6.03 30.81
CA ASP A 513 -6.46 6.33 30.06
C ASP A 513 -6.83 5.19 29.09
N LEU A 514 -5.85 4.59 28.40
CA LEU A 514 -6.04 3.35 27.63
C LEU A 514 -6.49 2.18 28.51
N ARG A 515 -5.98 2.09 29.75
CA ARG A 515 -6.42 1.08 30.72
C ARG A 515 -7.88 1.32 31.15
N LYS A 516 -8.33 2.58 31.28
CA LYS A 516 -9.73 2.93 31.58
C LYS A 516 -10.68 2.54 30.43
N GLU A 517 -10.24 2.63 29.18
CA GLU A 517 -10.99 2.07 28.02
C GLU A 517 -11.04 0.54 28.08
N GLY A 518 -9.90 -0.13 28.31
CA GLY A 518 -9.86 -1.59 28.44
C GLY A 518 -10.75 -2.14 29.56
N ASN A 519 -10.82 -1.43 30.70
CA ASN A 519 -11.75 -1.78 31.79
C ASN A 519 -13.22 -1.68 31.35
N ARG A 520 -13.60 -0.63 30.62
CA ARG A 520 -14.97 -0.44 30.08
C ARG A 520 -15.32 -1.51 29.04
N ALA A 521 -14.40 -1.84 28.13
CA ALA A 521 -14.59 -2.92 27.16
C ALA A 521 -14.76 -4.29 27.84
N PHE A 522 -13.93 -4.59 28.85
CA PHE A 522 -14.01 -5.85 29.61
C PHE A 522 -15.32 -5.97 30.42
N GLN A 523 -15.79 -4.87 31.02
CA GLN A 523 -17.10 -4.82 31.69
C GLN A 523 -18.27 -5.06 30.72
N LYS A 524 -18.12 -4.73 29.44
CA LYS A 524 -19.09 -5.03 28.37
C LYS A 524 -18.88 -6.43 27.73
N VAL A 525 -18.00 -7.26 28.29
CA VAL A 525 -17.60 -8.59 27.76
C VAL A 525 -16.95 -8.51 26.36
N GLN A 526 -16.51 -7.31 25.93
CA GLN A 526 -15.85 -7.09 24.64
C GLN A 526 -14.36 -7.48 24.72
N ASN A 527 -14.10 -8.76 24.98
CA ASN A 527 -12.78 -9.28 25.38
C ASN A 527 -11.66 -8.94 24.39
N LEU A 528 -11.87 -9.10 23.08
CA LEU A 528 -10.84 -8.77 22.08
C LEU A 528 -10.52 -7.26 22.03
N LEU A 529 -11.53 -6.40 22.17
CA LEU A 529 -11.33 -4.95 22.26
C LEU A 529 -10.62 -4.55 23.57
N ALA A 530 -10.96 -5.21 24.69
CA ALA A 530 -10.25 -5.04 25.95
C ALA A 530 -8.77 -5.45 25.84
N MET A 531 -8.48 -6.56 25.15
CA MET A 531 -7.10 -7.01 24.87
C MET A 531 -6.31 -5.94 24.11
N GLN A 532 -6.89 -5.37 23.03
CA GLN A 532 -6.26 -4.29 22.27
C GLN A 532 -5.96 -3.06 23.14
N TYR A 533 -6.91 -2.62 23.96
CA TYR A 533 -6.70 -1.49 24.86
C TYR A 533 -5.63 -1.75 25.95
N TYR A 534 -5.60 -2.94 26.55
CA TYR A 534 -4.56 -3.29 27.52
C TYR A 534 -3.18 -3.46 26.87
N ASN A 535 -3.10 -3.98 25.64
CA ASN A 535 -1.85 -4.04 24.87
C ASN A 535 -1.30 -2.63 24.56
N ARG A 536 -2.16 -1.71 24.12
CA ARG A 536 -1.78 -0.30 23.91
C ARG A 536 -1.39 0.39 25.22
N SER A 537 -2.11 0.10 26.32
CA SER A 537 -1.79 0.59 27.67
C SER A 537 -0.39 0.14 28.13
N LEU A 538 -0.03 -1.13 27.89
CA LEU A 538 1.30 -1.68 28.18
C LEU A 538 2.41 -1.11 27.30
N ALA A 539 2.13 -0.86 26.01
CA ALA A 539 3.05 -0.17 25.11
C ALA A 539 3.38 1.24 25.63
N ALA A 540 2.35 2.00 26.04
CA ALA A 540 2.50 3.33 26.61
C ALA A 540 3.08 3.36 28.03
N ALA A 541 2.96 2.27 28.81
CA ALA A 541 3.40 2.22 30.20
C ALA A 541 4.94 2.34 30.36
N PRO A 542 5.44 3.23 31.23
CA PRO A 542 6.82 3.18 31.72
C PRO A 542 7.10 1.86 32.44
N LEU A 543 8.30 1.30 32.26
CA LEU A 543 8.66 0.02 32.87
C LEU A 543 8.63 0.13 34.41
N ASN A 544 8.17 -0.94 35.08
CA ASN A 544 8.05 -1.03 36.54
C ASN A 544 7.15 0.06 37.18
N SER A 545 6.31 0.73 36.39
CA SER A 545 5.31 1.65 36.93
C SER A 545 4.06 0.91 37.42
N LYS A 546 3.30 1.56 38.30
CA LYS A 546 2.00 1.07 38.77
C LYS A 546 1.01 0.85 37.61
N GLU A 547 1.11 1.65 36.55
CA GLU A 547 0.27 1.53 35.36
C GLU A 547 0.65 0.28 34.56
N TYR A 548 1.94 -0.04 34.43
CA TYR A 548 2.40 -1.29 33.81
C TYR A 548 1.87 -2.51 34.55
N SER A 549 2.07 -2.59 35.87
CA SER A 549 1.66 -3.74 36.66
C SER A 549 0.13 -3.89 36.72
N LEU A 550 -0.61 -2.78 36.86
CA LEU A 550 -2.07 -2.81 36.75
C LEU A 550 -2.56 -3.21 35.36
N ALA A 551 -1.95 -2.74 34.28
CA ALA A 551 -2.37 -3.08 32.91
C ALA A 551 -2.19 -4.57 32.59
N ILE A 552 -1.11 -5.21 33.07
CA ILE A 552 -0.89 -6.65 32.85
C ILE A 552 -1.71 -7.54 33.81
N GLY A 553 -1.97 -7.08 35.04
CA GLY A 553 -2.95 -7.70 35.94
C GLY A 553 -4.41 -7.57 35.45
N ASN A 554 -4.71 -6.51 34.69
CA ASN A 554 -5.94 -6.35 33.92
C ASN A 554 -5.95 -7.30 32.70
N ARG A 555 -4.88 -7.36 31.90
CA ARG A 555 -4.81 -8.21 30.69
C ARG A 555 -4.94 -9.71 30.98
N SER A 556 -4.33 -10.20 32.05
CA SER A 556 -4.50 -11.60 32.48
C SER A 556 -5.97 -11.96 32.74
N ALA A 557 -6.84 -11.01 33.09
CA ALA A 557 -8.28 -11.27 33.22
C ALA A 557 -8.93 -11.59 31.86
N VAL A 558 -8.45 -10.96 30.79
CA VAL A 558 -8.89 -11.22 29.41
C VAL A 558 -8.31 -12.52 28.88
N ASN A 559 -7.01 -12.79 29.13
CA ASN A 559 -6.40 -14.08 28.79
C ASN A 559 -7.14 -15.25 29.46
N TRP A 560 -7.50 -15.12 30.74
CA TRP A 560 -8.39 -16.08 31.42
C TRP A 560 -9.77 -16.19 30.76
N ALA A 561 -10.45 -15.07 30.49
CA ALA A 561 -11.80 -15.05 29.90
C ALA A 561 -11.88 -15.58 28.46
N LEU A 562 -10.74 -15.68 27.76
CA LEU A 562 -10.60 -16.26 26.43
C LEU A 562 -9.99 -17.67 26.43
N GLY A 563 -9.74 -18.27 27.61
CA GLY A 563 -9.17 -19.62 27.73
C GLY A 563 -7.65 -19.73 27.52
N PHE A 564 -6.94 -18.60 27.33
CA PHE A 564 -5.48 -18.56 27.13
C PHE A 564 -4.72 -18.66 28.47
N TYR A 565 -4.86 -19.80 29.14
CA TYR A 565 -4.35 -20.04 30.49
C TYR A 565 -2.83 -19.85 30.61
N GLU A 566 -2.04 -20.30 29.64
CA GLU A 566 -0.58 -20.11 29.60
C GLU A 566 -0.21 -18.62 29.55
N ALA A 567 -0.82 -17.84 28.64
CA ALA A 567 -0.61 -16.40 28.54
C ALA A 567 -1.06 -15.66 29.81
N CYS A 568 -2.13 -16.13 30.45
CA CYS A 568 -2.58 -15.63 31.74
C CYS A 568 -1.54 -15.87 32.85
N LEU A 569 -0.93 -17.06 32.92
CA LEU A 569 0.15 -17.37 33.87
C LEU A 569 1.40 -16.52 33.62
N CYS A 570 1.78 -16.27 32.36
CA CYS A 570 2.86 -15.36 32.01
C CYS A 570 2.59 -13.91 32.49
N ASP A 571 1.40 -13.38 32.20
CA ASP A 571 0.96 -12.06 32.65
C ASP A 571 0.96 -11.92 34.18
N ILE A 572 0.48 -12.93 34.91
CA ILE A 572 0.47 -12.97 36.38
C ILE A 572 1.91 -12.94 36.94
N LYS A 573 2.80 -13.77 36.39
CA LYS A 573 4.21 -13.81 36.78
C LYS A 573 4.88 -12.45 36.57
N GLN A 574 4.65 -11.81 35.42
CA GLN A 574 5.22 -10.50 35.11
C GLN A 574 4.60 -9.38 35.96
N ALA A 575 3.32 -9.46 36.34
CA ALA A 575 2.71 -8.54 37.31
C ALA A 575 3.45 -8.57 38.66
N PHE A 576 3.66 -9.77 39.22
CA PHE A 576 4.37 -9.92 40.49
C PHE A 576 5.83 -9.44 40.44
N GLN A 577 6.49 -9.54 39.27
CA GLN A 577 7.85 -9.03 39.06
C GLN A 577 7.92 -7.50 38.87
N THR A 578 6.82 -6.85 38.48
CA THR A 578 6.78 -5.40 38.13
C THR A 578 6.08 -4.54 39.19
N GLY A 579 5.95 -5.02 40.43
CA GLY A 579 5.39 -4.25 41.54
C GLY A 579 3.87 -4.15 41.52
N TYR A 580 3.17 -5.27 41.29
CA TYR A 580 1.71 -5.31 41.43
C TYR A 580 1.27 -5.05 42.89
N PRO A 581 0.22 -4.23 43.15
CA PRO A 581 -0.17 -3.86 44.50
C PRO A 581 -0.54 -5.04 45.40
N GLU A 582 -0.02 -5.04 46.64
CA GLU A 582 -0.11 -6.12 47.62
C GLU A 582 -1.57 -6.47 47.96
N GLU A 583 -2.40 -5.46 48.15
CA GLU A 583 -3.84 -5.52 48.47
C GLU A 583 -4.70 -6.06 47.31
N LEU A 584 -4.12 -6.20 46.12
CA LEU A 584 -4.77 -6.76 44.92
C LEU A 584 -4.21 -8.14 44.53
N ARG A 585 -3.09 -8.61 45.11
CA ARG A 585 -2.42 -9.86 44.70
C ARG A 585 -3.32 -11.09 44.74
N TYR A 586 -4.24 -11.14 45.70
CA TYR A 586 -5.20 -12.24 45.84
C TYR A 586 -5.99 -12.51 44.54
N LYS A 587 -6.35 -11.45 43.79
CA LYS A 587 -7.07 -11.55 42.51
C LYS A 587 -6.26 -12.22 41.39
N LEU A 588 -4.93 -12.15 41.47
CA LEU A 588 -4.03 -12.83 40.53
C LEU A 588 -3.74 -14.26 40.98
N LEU A 589 -3.54 -14.48 42.28
CA LEU A 589 -3.35 -15.82 42.85
C LEU A 589 -4.58 -16.72 42.64
N GLU A 590 -5.79 -16.20 42.85
CA GLU A 590 -7.05 -16.91 42.55
C GLU A 590 -7.15 -17.30 41.07
N ARG A 591 -6.72 -16.41 40.17
CA ARG A 591 -6.68 -16.67 38.72
C ARG A 591 -5.60 -17.69 38.36
N GLN A 592 -4.45 -17.66 39.05
CA GLN A 592 -3.34 -18.60 38.88
C GLN A 592 -3.78 -20.02 39.25
N VAL A 593 -4.47 -20.21 40.39
CA VAL A 593 -5.07 -21.49 40.80
C VAL A 593 -5.99 -22.03 39.71
N LYS A 594 -6.95 -21.21 39.24
CA LYS A 594 -7.88 -21.58 38.18
C LYS A 594 -7.19 -21.98 36.87
N CYS A 595 -6.16 -21.25 36.45
CA CYS A 595 -5.35 -21.59 35.26
C CYS A 595 -4.65 -22.94 35.43
N CYS A 596 -3.97 -23.16 36.56
CA CYS A 596 -3.23 -24.39 36.81
C CYS A 596 -4.17 -25.62 36.92
N LEU A 597 -5.36 -25.47 37.50
CA LEU A 597 -6.37 -26.54 37.55
C LEU A 597 -6.90 -26.90 36.15
N ASN A 598 -7.20 -25.89 35.31
CA ASN A 598 -7.65 -26.12 33.93
C ASN A 598 -6.55 -26.74 33.04
N LEU A 599 -5.29 -26.38 33.26
CA LEU A 599 -4.11 -26.98 32.60
C LEU A 599 -3.69 -28.34 33.21
N GLY A 600 -4.38 -28.85 34.22
CA GLY A 600 -4.02 -30.10 34.92
C GLY A 600 -2.71 -30.04 35.72
N ARG A 601 -2.10 -28.86 35.88
CA ARG A 601 -0.82 -28.58 36.55
C ARG A 601 -0.95 -28.64 38.08
N LYS A 602 -1.26 -29.82 38.61
CA LYS A 602 -1.57 -30.06 40.03
C LYS A 602 -0.57 -29.45 41.02
N ILE A 603 0.73 -29.56 40.77
CA ILE A 603 1.77 -29.05 41.68
C ILE A 603 1.76 -27.52 41.73
N GLU A 604 1.61 -26.86 40.57
CA GLU A 604 1.53 -25.40 40.47
C GLU A 604 0.22 -24.87 41.07
N ALA A 605 -0.90 -25.60 40.88
CA ALA A 605 -2.19 -25.28 41.50
C ALA A 605 -2.09 -25.34 43.04
N ALA A 606 -1.47 -26.38 43.59
CA ALA A 606 -1.27 -26.52 45.04
C ALA A 606 -0.39 -25.42 45.64
N SER A 607 0.68 -24.99 44.94
CA SER A 607 1.51 -23.85 45.38
C SER A 607 0.72 -22.55 45.35
N ALA A 608 0.06 -22.25 44.23
CA ALA A 608 -0.73 -21.02 44.07
C ALA A 608 -1.88 -20.92 45.08
N LEU A 609 -2.50 -22.05 45.45
CA LEU A 609 -3.59 -22.10 46.45
C LEU A 609 -3.05 -21.81 47.86
N LYS A 610 -1.91 -22.40 48.23
CA LYS A 610 -1.21 -22.11 49.49
C LYS A 610 -0.76 -20.64 49.58
N GLU A 611 -0.31 -20.06 48.47
CA GLU A 611 0.05 -18.64 48.38
C GLU A 611 -1.20 -17.73 48.48
N LEU A 612 -2.33 -18.12 47.86
CA LEU A 612 -3.61 -17.42 47.97
C LEU A 612 -4.10 -17.38 49.42
N GLU A 613 -4.09 -18.52 50.13
CA GLU A 613 -4.42 -18.56 51.55
C GLU A 613 -3.51 -17.66 52.39
N ALA A 614 -2.19 -17.74 52.16
CA ALA A 614 -1.22 -16.94 52.89
C ALA A 614 -1.37 -15.43 52.64
N GLN A 615 -1.90 -15.05 51.47
CA GLN A 615 -2.26 -13.66 51.18
C GLN A 615 -3.57 -13.25 51.87
N LEU A 616 -4.63 -14.07 51.77
CA LEU A 616 -5.93 -13.76 52.38
C LEU A 616 -5.83 -13.69 53.91
N LYS A 617 -4.98 -14.49 54.55
CA LYS A 617 -4.71 -14.43 56.00
C LYS A 617 -4.11 -13.09 56.48
N LYS A 618 -3.69 -12.19 55.58
CA LYS A 618 -3.27 -10.80 55.87
C LYS A 618 -4.41 -9.78 55.84
N GLU A 619 -5.55 -10.14 55.25
CA GLU A 619 -6.67 -9.26 54.95
C GLU A 619 -7.70 -9.22 56.10
N PRO A 620 -8.58 -8.21 56.18
CA PRO A 620 -9.65 -8.18 57.18
C PRO A 620 -10.57 -9.41 57.13
N GLU A 621 -11.09 -9.83 58.28
CA GLU A 621 -11.90 -11.04 58.46
C GLU A 621 -13.11 -11.11 57.51
N GLU A 622 -13.78 -9.98 57.26
CA GLU A 622 -14.86 -9.86 56.26
C GLU A 622 -14.43 -10.32 54.85
N LYS A 623 -13.20 -9.97 54.44
CA LYS A 623 -12.63 -10.29 53.13
C LYS A 623 -12.09 -11.74 53.09
N GLN A 624 -11.70 -12.30 54.23
CA GLN A 624 -11.40 -13.74 54.34
C GLN A 624 -12.69 -14.56 54.15
N ASN A 625 -13.76 -14.19 54.86
CA ASN A 625 -15.06 -14.85 54.79
C ASN A 625 -15.69 -14.82 53.39
N GLN A 626 -15.50 -13.71 52.63
CA GLN A 626 -15.92 -13.61 51.23
C GLN A 626 -15.27 -14.64 50.29
N HIS A 627 -14.07 -15.15 50.61
CA HIS A 627 -13.32 -16.10 49.77
C HIS A 627 -13.32 -17.55 50.29
N GLU A 628 -13.84 -17.81 51.50
CA GLU A 628 -13.81 -19.15 52.12
C GLU A 628 -14.48 -20.23 51.24
N GLY A 629 -15.61 -19.90 50.60
CA GLY A 629 -16.30 -20.80 49.67
C GLY A 629 -15.48 -21.13 48.41
N SER A 630 -14.74 -20.15 47.87
CA SER A 630 -13.85 -20.38 46.73
C SER A 630 -12.64 -21.24 47.11
N LEU A 631 -12.08 -21.03 48.31
CA LEU A 631 -10.98 -21.85 48.82
C LEU A 631 -11.39 -23.32 48.99
N LYS A 632 -12.60 -23.60 49.47
CA LYS A 632 -13.16 -24.96 49.56
C LYS A 632 -13.29 -25.59 48.17
N ALA A 633 -13.89 -24.89 47.22
CA ALA A 633 -14.03 -25.35 45.84
C ALA A 633 -12.68 -25.67 45.16
N PHE A 634 -11.63 -24.87 45.38
CA PHE A 634 -10.30 -25.17 44.80
C PHE A 634 -9.63 -26.40 45.43
N HIS A 635 -9.87 -26.68 46.72
CA HIS A 635 -9.39 -27.92 47.34
C HIS A 635 -10.12 -29.13 46.76
N GLU A 636 -11.45 -29.05 46.61
CA GLU A 636 -12.26 -30.10 45.98
C GLU A 636 -11.86 -30.33 44.51
N GLU A 637 -11.63 -29.28 43.72
CA GLU A 637 -11.12 -29.40 42.34
C GLU A 637 -9.72 -30.03 42.28
N LEU A 638 -8.83 -29.68 43.23
CA LEU A 638 -7.46 -30.22 43.30
C LEU A 638 -7.44 -31.71 43.69
N GLU A 639 -8.31 -32.15 44.59
CA GLU A 639 -8.51 -33.56 44.94
C GLU A 639 -9.15 -34.34 43.79
N ASN A 640 -10.15 -33.77 43.10
CA ASN A 640 -10.75 -34.38 41.92
C ASN A 640 -9.74 -34.51 40.75
N LEU A 641 -8.84 -33.53 40.58
CA LEU A 641 -7.73 -33.63 39.63
C LEU A 641 -6.72 -34.73 40.02
N GLN A 642 -6.44 -34.89 41.32
CA GLN A 642 -5.62 -36.02 41.81
C GLN A 642 -6.27 -37.37 41.50
N ASN A 643 -7.57 -37.51 41.68
CA ASN A 643 -8.29 -38.75 41.39
C ASN A 643 -8.26 -39.08 39.89
N ARG A 644 -8.54 -38.09 39.03
CA ARG A 644 -8.46 -38.21 37.56
C ARG A 644 -7.09 -38.70 37.08
N LEU A 645 -6.00 -38.13 37.62
CA LEU A 645 -4.63 -38.49 37.22
C LEU A 645 -4.20 -39.91 37.68
N CYS A 646 -4.95 -40.54 38.59
CA CYS A 646 -4.74 -41.94 38.99
C CYS A 646 -5.61 -42.94 38.20
N SER A 647 -6.56 -42.47 37.38
CA SER A 647 -7.49 -43.31 36.63
C SER A 647 -7.35 -43.14 35.12
N THR A 648 -6.73 -44.14 34.47
CA THR A 648 -6.55 -44.31 33.02
C THR A 648 -5.74 -43.22 32.28
N ALA A 649 -5.03 -43.65 31.25
CA ALA A 649 -4.19 -42.80 30.41
C ALA A 649 -4.93 -42.40 29.13
N ASP A 650 -5.75 -41.35 29.23
CA ASP A 650 -6.18 -40.56 28.07
C ASP A 650 -5.69 -39.12 28.27
N CYS A 651 -4.91 -38.63 27.31
CA CYS A 651 -4.55 -37.22 27.27
C CYS A 651 -5.79 -36.45 26.81
N PRO A 652 -6.25 -35.41 27.54
CA PRO A 652 -7.31 -34.56 27.02
C PRO A 652 -6.88 -33.98 25.68
N GLU A 653 -7.66 -34.20 24.62
CA GLU A 653 -7.40 -33.57 23.32
C GLU A 653 -7.17 -32.08 23.55
N SER A 654 -6.06 -31.56 23.01
CA SER A 654 -5.70 -30.15 23.17
C SER A 654 -6.87 -29.31 22.69
N SER A 655 -7.48 -28.56 23.63
CA SER A 655 -8.69 -27.77 23.39
C SER A 655 -8.66 -27.09 22.03
N LYS A 656 -9.78 -27.13 21.29
CA LYS A 656 -9.96 -26.48 19.98
C LYS A 656 -9.79 -24.97 20.11
N THR A 657 -8.54 -24.56 20.18
CA THR A 657 -8.11 -23.22 20.57
C THR A 657 -8.29 -22.34 19.35
N ILE A 658 -9.27 -21.46 19.43
CA ILE A 658 -9.76 -20.60 18.34
C ILE A 658 -8.56 -19.97 17.60
N TRP A 659 -8.54 -20.10 16.27
CA TRP A 659 -7.42 -19.87 15.36
C TRP A 659 -7.01 -18.38 15.20
N MET A 660 -6.78 -17.68 16.32
CA MET A 660 -6.37 -16.27 16.41
C MET A 660 -4.86 -16.07 16.66
N VAL A 661 -4.10 -17.16 16.76
CA VAL A 661 -2.63 -17.14 16.85
C VAL A 661 -2.10 -17.91 15.64
N GLY A 662 -1.37 -17.22 14.76
CA GLY A 662 -0.90 -17.78 13.48
C GLY A 662 -0.01 -19.01 13.66
N CYS A 663 0.04 -19.87 12.64
CA CYS A 663 0.74 -21.16 12.71
C CYS A 663 2.25 -20.98 13.01
N THR A 664 2.69 -21.46 14.17
CA THR A 664 4.10 -21.36 14.60
C THR A 664 4.96 -22.56 14.19
N GLU A 665 4.33 -23.67 13.80
CA GLU A 665 5.05 -24.87 13.37
C GLU A 665 5.41 -24.74 11.89
N ARG A 666 6.72 -24.63 11.62
CA ARG A 666 7.27 -24.53 10.27
C ARG A 666 7.43 -25.93 9.68
N PRO A 667 7.16 -26.13 8.38
CA PRO A 667 7.36 -27.42 7.74
C PRO A 667 8.84 -27.83 7.71
N SER A 668 9.11 -29.11 7.49
CA SER A 668 10.44 -29.63 7.15
C SER A 668 10.59 -29.82 5.63
N VAL A 669 11.83 -29.83 5.14
CA VAL A 669 12.15 -30.05 3.72
C VAL A 669 11.91 -31.50 3.29
N SER A 670 11.18 -31.70 2.19
CA SER A 670 10.52 -33.00 1.86
C SER A 670 11.46 -34.19 1.62
N TYR A 671 12.73 -33.95 1.28
CA TYR A 671 13.68 -35.02 0.97
C TYR A 671 14.92 -35.05 1.87
N GLY A 672 14.89 -34.36 3.00
CA GLY A 672 16.07 -34.09 3.82
C GLY A 672 16.89 -32.91 3.31
N ALA A 673 17.84 -32.45 4.13
CA ALA A 673 18.65 -31.25 3.89
C ALA A 673 19.55 -31.36 2.65
N ASN A 674 19.96 -30.21 2.13
CA ASN A 674 20.97 -30.07 1.08
C ASN A 674 22.39 -30.02 1.69
N GLU A 675 23.41 -30.38 0.92
CA GLU A 675 24.82 -30.34 1.36
C GLU A 675 25.50 -28.99 1.08
N GLU A 676 24.99 -28.18 0.14
CA GLU A 676 25.54 -26.86 -0.18
C GLU A 676 24.70 -25.68 0.35
N ILE A 677 23.38 -25.84 0.47
CA ILE A 677 22.43 -24.76 0.79
C ILE A 677 21.65 -25.10 2.06
N GLU A 678 22.00 -24.46 3.18
CA GLU A 678 21.52 -24.80 4.53
C GLU A 678 19.98 -25.00 4.64
N CYS A 679 19.21 -24.06 4.07
CA CYS A 679 17.75 -24.05 4.20
C CYS A 679 17.01 -24.86 3.12
N ALA A 680 17.73 -25.56 2.24
CA ALA A 680 17.16 -26.26 1.08
C ALA A 680 17.05 -27.77 1.27
N SER A 681 16.25 -28.42 0.41
CA SER A 681 16.22 -29.87 0.29
C SER A 681 17.25 -30.39 -0.72
N ASN A 682 17.68 -31.65 -0.61
CA ASN A 682 18.54 -32.30 -1.62
C ASN A 682 17.88 -32.49 -3.01
N CYS A 683 16.59 -32.15 -3.17
CA CYS A 683 15.95 -32.05 -4.48
C CYS A 683 16.37 -30.80 -5.29
N ILE A 684 17.17 -29.90 -4.69
CA ILE A 684 17.61 -28.62 -5.27
C ILE A 684 19.12 -28.63 -5.51
N ALA A 685 19.62 -27.94 -6.53
CA ALA A 685 21.05 -27.64 -6.69
C ALA A 685 21.28 -26.24 -7.25
N LEU A 686 22.37 -25.60 -6.81
CA LEU A 686 22.82 -24.31 -7.33
C LEU A 686 23.57 -24.47 -8.65
N LYS A 687 23.23 -23.63 -9.63
CA LYS A 687 23.91 -23.50 -10.92
C LYS A 687 24.21 -22.03 -11.22
N TYR A 688 25.07 -21.83 -12.20
CA TYR A 688 25.43 -20.53 -12.73
C TYR A 688 25.43 -20.58 -14.26
N SER A 689 24.99 -19.51 -14.90
CA SER A 689 25.30 -19.18 -16.29
C SER A 689 25.32 -17.66 -16.45
N ASP A 690 25.97 -17.16 -17.51
CA ASP A 690 26.13 -15.71 -17.70
C ASP A 690 24.78 -15.00 -17.96
N GLU A 691 23.80 -15.70 -18.53
CA GLU A 691 22.47 -15.16 -18.83
C GLU A 691 21.52 -15.16 -17.62
N LYS A 692 21.70 -16.12 -16.69
CA LYS A 692 20.80 -16.36 -15.55
C LYS A 692 21.38 -16.01 -14.19
N GLY A 693 22.68 -15.76 -14.11
CA GLY A 693 23.40 -15.69 -12.85
C GLY A 693 23.29 -16.98 -12.03
N ARG A 694 23.37 -16.84 -10.70
CA ARG A 694 23.15 -17.94 -9.75
C ARG A 694 21.66 -18.29 -9.70
N HIS A 695 21.31 -19.53 -10.05
CA HIS A 695 19.93 -20.01 -10.14
C HIS A 695 19.77 -21.44 -9.63
N LEU A 696 18.55 -21.81 -9.23
CA LEU A 696 18.25 -23.11 -8.62
C LEU A 696 17.59 -24.07 -9.64
N ILE A 697 18.02 -25.33 -9.65
CA ILE A 697 17.42 -26.40 -10.48
C ILE A 697 16.99 -27.61 -9.65
N ALA A 698 16.06 -28.39 -10.17
CA ALA A 698 15.63 -29.67 -9.59
C ALA A 698 16.63 -30.80 -9.91
N THR A 699 17.16 -31.48 -8.88
CA THR A 699 18.08 -32.63 -9.02
C THR A 699 17.38 -33.94 -9.36
N LYS A 700 16.05 -33.99 -9.18
CA LYS A 700 15.17 -35.14 -9.43
C LYS A 700 13.74 -34.64 -9.73
N TYR A 701 12.81 -35.55 -10.00
CA TYR A 701 11.40 -35.20 -10.11
C TYR A 701 10.83 -34.75 -8.75
N ILE A 702 10.09 -33.65 -8.73
CA ILE A 702 9.45 -33.04 -7.56
C ILE A 702 7.93 -33.10 -7.75
N ARG A 703 7.19 -33.50 -6.69
CA ARG A 703 5.73 -33.56 -6.68
C ARG A 703 5.14 -32.21 -6.25
N PRO A 704 3.93 -31.84 -6.71
CA PRO A 704 3.20 -30.73 -6.11
C PRO A 704 3.03 -30.96 -4.60
N GLY A 705 3.34 -29.93 -3.81
CA GLY A 705 3.21 -29.92 -2.34
C GLY A 705 4.53 -30.11 -1.60
N ASP A 706 5.55 -30.65 -2.28
CA ASP A 706 6.89 -30.82 -1.74
C ASP A 706 7.48 -29.48 -1.27
N VAL A 707 8.09 -29.50 -0.09
CA VAL A 707 8.76 -28.37 0.56
C VAL A 707 10.22 -28.36 0.14
N LEU A 708 10.59 -27.31 -0.58
CA LEU A 708 11.88 -27.19 -1.28
C LEU A 708 12.90 -26.38 -0.48
N LEU A 709 12.44 -25.27 0.12
CA LEU A 709 13.21 -24.40 1.02
C LEU A 709 12.38 -24.10 2.27
N VAL A 710 13.03 -23.92 3.41
CA VAL A 710 12.43 -23.36 4.65
C VAL A 710 13.43 -22.36 5.22
N GLU A 711 13.36 -21.12 4.75
CA GLU A 711 14.41 -20.12 4.94
C GLU A 711 14.07 -19.11 6.05
N LYS A 712 15.08 -18.76 6.85
CA LYS A 712 15.07 -17.61 7.75
C LYS A 712 15.72 -16.42 7.02
N PRO A 713 15.16 -15.20 7.08
CA PRO A 713 15.82 -14.04 6.51
C PRO A 713 17.03 -13.63 7.33
N PHE A 714 18.03 -13.05 6.67
CA PHE A 714 19.13 -12.37 7.33
C PHE A 714 18.61 -11.18 8.15
N ALA A 715 17.76 -10.37 7.52
CA ALA A 715 17.10 -9.20 8.08
C ALA A 715 15.64 -9.13 7.62
N SER A 716 14.74 -8.84 8.56
CA SER A 716 13.30 -8.64 8.34
C SER A 716 12.86 -7.32 8.99
N ILE A 717 11.83 -6.67 8.44
CA ILE A 717 11.21 -5.45 8.98
C ILE A 717 9.68 -5.58 9.00
N LEU A 718 9.06 -4.98 10.00
CA LEU A 718 7.61 -4.94 10.18
C LEU A 718 7.07 -3.56 9.78
N LEU A 719 6.00 -3.50 8.99
CA LEU A 719 5.44 -2.24 8.50
C LEU A 719 4.58 -1.53 9.56
N PRO A 720 4.47 -0.18 9.54
CA PRO A 720 3.74 0.59 10.54
C PRO A 720 2.29 0.12 10.78
N LYS A 721 1.57 -0.25 9.71
CA LYS A 721 0.21 -0.84 9.73
C LYS A 721 0.10 -2.10 10.62
N SER A 722 1.20 -2.81 10.84
CA SER A 722 1.26 -4.08 11.56
C SER A 722 1.95 -4.02 12.92
N MET A 723 2.60 -2.90 13.29
CA MET A 723 3.34 -2.76 14.56
C MET A 723 2.47 -2.91 15.81
N ALA A 724 1.18 -2.60 15.72
CA ALA A 724 0.21 -2.73 16.82
C ALA A 724 -0.29 -4.18 17.04
N SER A 725 0.03 -5.12 16.15
CA SER A 725 -0.57 -6.46 16.10
C SER A 725 0.42 -7.61 15.85
N HIS A 726 1.68 -7.33 15.52
CA HIS A 726 2.69 -8.33 15.16
C HIS A 726 4.03 -8.10 15.88
N CYS A 727 4.87 -9.13 15.89
CA CYS A 727 6.18 -9.08 16.55
C CYS A 727 7.22 -8.34 15.72
N TYR A 728 7.87 -7.35 16.31
CA TYR A 728 8.92 -6.56 15.65
C TYR A 728 10.23 -7.32 15.38
N ASN A 729 10.40 -8.52 15.92
CA ASN A 729 11.54 -9.42 15.68
C ASN A 729 11.26 -10.45 14.60
N CYS A 730 10.15 -11.19 14.71
CA CYS A 730 9.85 -12.37 13.89
C CYS A 730 8.52 -12.27 13.13
N LEU A 731 7.94 -11.07 13.02
CA LEU A 731 6.71 -10.71 12.29
C LEU A 731 5.43 -11.50 12.65
N ALA A 732 5.49 -12.50 13.53
CA ALA A 732 4.34 -13.30 13.95
C ALA A 732 3.29 -12.47 14.70
N ARG A 733 2.00 -12.73 14.43
CA ARG A 733 0.86 -12.07 15.09
C ARG A 733 0.86 -12.26 16.61
N CYS A 734 0.57 -11.19 17.33
CA CYS A 734 0.72 -11.09 18.79
C CYS A 734 -0.61 -10.78 19.48
N LEU A 735 -1.21 -11.77 20.15
CA LEU A 735 -2.42 -11.55 20.95
C LEU A 735 -2.12 -10.93 22.33
N SER A 736 -1.10 -11.44 23.02
CA SER A 736 -0.64 -10.95 24.33
C SER A 736 0.85 -10.54 24.32
N PRO A 737 1.22 -9.51 23.55
CA PRO A 737 2.61 -9.08 23.35
C PRO A 737 3.30 -8.56 24.62
N VAL A 738 4.63 -8.65 24.62
CA VAL A 738 5.52 -7.92 25.52
C VAL A 738 5.95 -6.62 24.82
N PRO A 739 5.80 -5.44 25.44
CA PRO A 739 6.17 -4.17 24.80
C PRO A 739 7.69 -3.92 24.83
N CYS A 740 8.18 -3.01 23.98
CA CYS A 740 9.52 -2.44 24.12
C CYS A 740 9.73 -1.79 25.51
N LEU A 741 10.99 -1.72 25.96
CA LEU A 741 11.40 -1.11 27.23
C LEU A 741 11.50 0.42 27.15
N GLN A 742 11.91 0.97 26.01
CA GLN A 742 12.10 2.42 25.82
C GLN A 742 10.94 3.07 25.06
N CYS A 743 10.74 2.71 23.79
CA CYS A 743 9.67 3.28 22.98
C CYS A 743 8.29 2.69 23.31
N SER A 744 7.24 3.39 22.88
CA SER A 744 5.83 2.96 22.90
C SER A 744 5.35 2.39 21.55
N GLN A 745 6.25 2.30 20.56
CA GLN A 745 5.94 2.06 19.15
C GLN A 745 5.79 0.56 18.80
N VAL A 746 6.63 -0.30 19.38
CA VAL A 746 6.79 -1.69 18.93
C VAL A 746 6.52 -2.75 20.00
N LEU A 747 6.10 -3.92 19.54
CA LEU A 747 5.61 -5.05 20.32
C LEU A 747 6.37 -6.34 19.94
N PHE A 748 6.46 -7.28 20.89
CA PHE A 748 7.12 -8.58 20.71
C PHE A 748 6.20 -9.72 21.16
N CYS A 749 6.24 -10.89 20.51
CA CYS A 749 5.38 -12.01 20.88
C CYS A 749 5.73 -12.63 22.24
N ASN A 750 6.97 -12.45 22.71
CA ASN A 750 7.47 -12.91 24.00
C ASN A 750 8.79 -12.20 24.36
N GLU A 751 9.27 -12.44 25.57
CA GLU A 751 10.54 -11.87 26.08
C GLU A 751 11.75 -12.24 25.22
N LYS A 752 11.84 -13.50 24.75
CA LYS A 752 12.96 -13.96 23.91
C LYS A 752 13.07 -13.12 22.64
N CYS A 753 11.97 -12.88 21.93
CA CYS A 753 11.97 -12.02 20.75
C CYS A 753 12.27 -10.55 21.06
N ARG A 754 11.97 -10.06 22.27
CA ARG A 754 12.39 -8.72 22.71
C ARG A 754 13.90 -8.64 22.92
N SER A 755 14.49 -9.60 23.62
CA SER A 755 15.94 -9.67 23.84
C SER A 755 16.71 -9.88 22.54
N GLU A 756 16.31 -10.84 21.69
CA GLU A 756 16.94 -11.08 20.39
C GLU A 756 16.94 -9.83 19.50
N ALA A 757 15.82 -9.10 19.44
CA ALA A 757 15.75 -7.84 18.71
C ALA A 757 16.68 -6.79 19.33
N TRP A 758 16.66 -6.62 20.65
CA TRP A 758 17.51 -5.66 21.37
C TRP A 758 19.00 -5.94 21.15
N GLU A 759 19.39 -7.21 21.20
CA GLU A 759 20.75 -7.69 20.98
C GLU A 759 21.18 -7.50 19.51
N ARG A 760 20.32 -7.81 18.52
CA ARG A 760 20.68 -7.77 17.09
C ARG A 760 20.57 -6.40 16.40
N PHE A 761 19.60 -5.55 16.77
CA PHE A 761 19.37 -4.27 16.08
C PHE A 761 18.65 -3.19 16.91
N HIS A 762 17.67 -3.57 17.74
CA HIS A 762 16.69 -2.63 18.26
C HIS A 762 17.24 -1.67 19.32
N SER A 763 18.38 -1.96 19.95
CA SER A 763 19.05 -0.97 20.81
C SER A 763 19.58 0.24 20.04
N ILE A 764 19.67 0.17 18.71
CA ILE A 764 20.06 1.28 17.82
C ILE A 764 18.83 1.84 17.10
N ASP A 765 17.96 1.00 16.54
CA ASP A 765 16.82 1.49 15.74
C ASP A 765 15.57 1.91 16.55
N CYS A 766 15.59 1.85 17.89
CA CYS A 766 14.45 2.23 18.74
C CYS A 766 13.94 3.67 18.52
N SER A 767 14.87 4.62 18.34
CA SER A 767 14.59 6.02 18.00
C SER A 767 14.33 6.21 16.51
N LEU A 768 15.09 5.50 15.67
CA LEU A 768 15.18 5.73 14.23
C LEU A 768 14.03 5.11 13.43
N ALA A 769 13.64 3.86 13.73
CA ALA A 769 12.83 3.07 12.82
C ALA A 769 11.42 3.62 12.52
N PRO A 770 10.65 4.18 13.48
CA PRO A 770 9.36 4.80 13.17
C PRO A 770 9.52 6.00 12.22
N ILE A 771 10.60 6.76 12.40
CA ILE A 771 10.93 7.92 11.60
C ILE A 771 11.34 7.48 10.20
N ILE A 772 12.33 6.59 10.08
CA ILE A 772 12.83 6.08 8.78
C ILE A 772 11.70 5.39 8.01
N SER A 773 10.86 4.59 8.67
CA SER A 773 9.70 3.96 8.00
C SER A 773 8.68 4.97 7.47
N LYS A 774 8.49 6.11 8.16
CA LYS A 774 7.60 7.19 7.70
C LYS A 774 8.28 8.16 6.72
N ARG A 775 9.61 8.23 6.69
CA ARG A 775 10.37 9.25 5.95
C ARG A 775 11.05 8.68 4.70
N VAL A 776 11.81 7.60 4.83
CA VAL A 776 12.58 6.95 3.76
C VAL A 776 11.85 5.71 3.19
N GLY A 777 10.86 5.20 3.90
CA GLY A 777 10.07 4.03 3.50
C GLY A 777 10.77 2.69 3.75
N GLN A 778 10.13 1.61 3.31
CA GLN A 778 10.47 0.26 3.75
C GLN A 778 11.82 -0.27 3.25
N MET A 779 12.24 0.08 2.03
CA MET A 779 13.56 -0.33 1.52
C MET A 779 14.71 0.33 2.26
N GLY A 780 14.58 1.61 2.65
CA GLY A 780 15.59 2.29 3.48
C GLY A 780 15.68 1.73 4.90
N LEU A 781 14.54 1.39 5.51
CA LEU A 781 14.53 0.72 6.82
C LEU A 781 15.15 -0.68 6.74
N LEU A 782 14.90 -1.44 5.67
CA LEU A 782 15.50 -2.76 5.47
C LEU A 782 17.02 -2.68 5.19
N ALA A 783 17.47 -1.70 4.38
CA ALA A 783 18.90 -1.44 4.16
C ALA A 783 19.63 -1.10 5.46
N LEU A 784 19.03 -0.25 6.31
CA LEU A 784 19.53 0.01 7.67
C LEU A 784 19.56 -1.28 8.50
N ARG A 785 18.47 -2.06 8.53
CA ARG A 785 18.39 -3.30 9.31
C ARG A 785 19.45 -4.32 8.89
N VAL A 786 19.76 -4.42 7.60
CA VAL A 786 20.87 -5.24 7.07
C VAL A 786 22.22 -4.75 7.59
N LEU A 787 22.52 -3.43 7.53
CA LEU A 787 23.76 -2.88 8.11
C LEU A 787 23.87 -3.15 9.62
N LEU A 788 22.80 -2.96 10.39
CA LEU A 788 22.80 -3.20 11.84
C LEU A 788 23.12 -4.66 12.19
N VAL A 789 22.55 -5.62 11.46
CA VAL A 789 22.80 -7.05 11.68
C VAL A 789 24.20 -7.44 11.21
N ALA A 790 24.67 -6.96 10.06
CA ALA A 790 25.99 -7.30 9.51
C ALA A 790 27.16 -6.78 10.37
N SER A 791 27.01 -5.58 10.92
CA SER A 791 28.06 -4.89 11.68
C SER A 791 28.05 -5.18 13.20
N ASP A 792 27.17 -6.06 13.69
CA ASP A 792 26.86 -6.20 15.13
C ASP A 792 26.61 -4.83 15.79
N LYS A 793 25.67 -4.07 15.21
CA LYS A 793 25.26 -2.73 15.65
C LYS A 793 26.43 -1.74 15.77
N GLY A 794 27.33 -1.77 14.78
CA GLY A 794 28.52 -0.92 14.71
C GLY A 794 29.80 -1.57 15.25
N LYS A 795 29.70 -2.57 16.15
CA LYS A 795 30.87 -3.13 16.87
C LYS A 795 31.90 -3.83 15.98
N ARG A 796 31.51 -4.30 14.80
CA ARG A 796 32.37 -5.01 13.82
C ARG A 796 32.61 -4.23 12.52
N VAL A 797 32.38 -2.91 12.48
CA VAL A 797 32.57 -2.11 11.24
C VAL A 797 33.99 -2.22 10.67
N GLN A 798 35.03 -2.14 11.51
CA GLN A 798 36.43 -2.34 11.08
C GLN A 798 36.64 -3.72 10.44
N GLN A 799 36.17 -4.79 11.12
CA GLN A 799 36.30 -6.15 10.62
C GLN A 799 35.52 -6.34 9.31
N LEU A 800 34.31 -5.77 9.20
CA LEU A 800 33.49 -5.85 7.99
C LEU A 800 34.13 -5.11 6.80
N PHE A 801 34.83 -3.98 7.06
CA PHE A 801 35.63 -3.28 6.06
C PHE A 801 36.79 -4.16 5.56
N GLU A 802 37.58 -4.73 6.48
CA GLU A 802 38.66 -5.67 6.15
C GLU A 802 38.15 -6.90 5.38
N GLU A 803 37.03 -7.50 5.79
CA GLU A 803 36.43 -8.64 5.11
C GLU A 803 35.96 -8.28 3.68
N VAL A 804 35.34 -7.11 3.47
CA VAL A 804 34.90 -6.65 2.14
C VAL A 804 36.09 -6.37 1.21
N GLU A 805 37.13 -5.69 1.69
CA GLU A 805 38.32 -5.41 0.88
C GLU A 805 39.06 -6.71 0.49
N ASN A 806 39.23 -7.65 1.43
CA ASN A 806 39.85 -8.94 1.16
C ASN A 806 39.05 -9.84 0.19
N GLN A 807 37.73 -9.67 0.10
CA GLN A 807 36.90 -10.45 -0.84
C GLN A 807 36.75 -9.84 -2.24
N ARG A 808 37.30 -8.64 -2.53
CA ARG A 808 37.20 -8.03 -3.88
C ARG A 808 37.70 -8.94 -5.01
N ASP A 809 38.69 -9.79 -4.73
CA ASP A 809 39.35 -10.68 -5.68
C ASP A 809 38.91 -12.18 -5.55
N SER A 810 37.81 -12.46 -4.84
CA SER A 810 37.35 -13.83 -4.50
C SER A 810 36.53 -14.55 -5.60
N PRO A 811 36.35 -15.90 -5.52
CA PRO A 811 36.31 -16.76 -6.71
C PRO A 811 34.96 -16.91 -7.45
N ASP A 812 34.93 -17.90 -8.35
CA ASP A 812 33.79 -18.53 -9.05
C ASP A 812 32.42 -17.86 -8.83
N PRO A 813 31.83 -17.23 -9.88
CA PRO A 813 30.50 -16.62 -9.81
C PRO A 813 29.38 -17.52 -9.25
N ARG A 814 29.51 -18.85 -9.32
CA ARG A 814 28.61 -19.81 -8.67
C ARG A 814 28.70 -19.79 -7.15
N THR A 815 29.91 -19.81 -6.58
CA THR A 815 30.13 -19.95 -5.12
C THR A 815 30.29 -18.61 -4.41
N ARG A 816 30.25 -17.49 -5.14
CA ARG A 816 30.22 -16.14 -4.55
C ARG A 816 29.04 -15.99 -3.58
N GLY A 817 29.35 -15.78 -2.30
CA GLY A 817 28.39 -15.76 -1.18
C GLY A 817 28.49 -16.95 -0.22
N PHE A 818 29.26 -18.00 -0.56
CA PHE A 818 29.49 -19.14 0.34
C PHE A 818 30.43 -18.74 1.48
N ASN A 819 30.24 -19.34 2.65
CA ASN A 819 31.14 -19.20 3.80
C ASN A 819 32.34 -20.17 3.72
N GLU A 820 33.28 -20.04 4.66
CA GLU A 820 34.54 -20.81 4.70
C GLU A 820 34.36 -22.34 4.73
N ASN A 821 33.20 -22.85 5.17
CA ASN A 821 32.89 -24.28 5.19
C ASN A 821 32.32 -24.79 3.85
N GLY A 822 32.18 -23.92 2.84
CA GLY A 822 31.56 -24.27 1.56
C GLY A 822 30.03 -24.32 1.61
N LEU A 823 29.40 -23.59 2.53
CA LEU A 823 27.95 -23.52 2.68
C LEU A 823 27.40 -22.15 2.27
N TYR A 824 26.24 -22.14 1.64
CA TYR A 824 25.42 -20.93 1.40
C TYR A 824 24.40 -20.80 2.54
N GLY A 825 24.78 -20.11 3.61
CA GLY A 825 24.01 -20.00 4.85
C GLY A 825 22.91 -18.93 4.80
N SER A 826 21.73 -19.26 5.33
CA SER A 826 20.55 -18.36 5.27
C SER A 826 20.69 -17.10 6.13
N THR A 827 21.54 -17.15 7.17
CA THR A 827 21.84 -16.02 8.05
C THR A 827 23.25 -15.45 7.89
N ASP A 828 23.98 -15.85 6.85
CA ASP A 828 25.29 -15.26 6.52
C ASP A 828 25.11 -13.93 5.77
N TYR A 829 26.07 -13.02 5.89
CA TYR A 829 26.00 -11.72 5.23
C TYR A 829 26.39 -11.76 3.75
N TRP A 830 27.36 -12.59 3.38
CA TRP A 830 27.90 -12.65 2.01
C TRP A 830 26.85 -12.99 0.93
N PRO A 831 25.90 -13.93 1.14
CA PRO A 831 24.78 -14.13 0.24
C PRO A 831 24.01 -12.84 -0.07
N ILE A 832 23.75 -12.02 0.95
CA ILE A 832 22.99 -10.76 0.86
C ILE A 832 23.81 -9.65 0.20
N PHE A 833 25.10 -9.55 0.52
CA PHE A 833 26.03 -8.56 -0.06
C PHE A 833 26.20 -8.74 -1.57
N TYR A 834 26.22 -9.99 -2.05
CA TYR A 834 26.37 -10.35 -3.46
C TYR A 834 25.04 -10.56 -4.22
N LEU A 835 23.92 -10.07 -3.69
CA LEU A 835 22.66 -9.92 -4.42
C LEU A 835 22.79 -8.82 -5.50
N VAL A 836 22.07 -8.97 -6.62
CA VAL A 836 22.30 -8.12 -7.80
C VAL A 836 21.67 -6.74 -7.60
N GLY A 837 22.52 -5.71 -7.47
CA GLY A 837 22.10 -4.30 -7.35
C GLY A 837 21.76 -3.60 -8.67
N HIS A 838 22.08 -4.21 -9.81
CA HIS A 838 21.93 -3.64 -11.16
C HIS A 838 22.60 -2.26 -11.37
N THR A 839 23.64 -1.93 -10.61
CA THR A 839 24.37 -0.63 -10.64
C THR A 839 24.65 -0.13 -12.06
N GLU A 840 25.25 -0.96 -12.92
CA GLU A 840 25.60 -0.62 -14.31
C GLU A 840 24.39 -0.48 -15.27
N ARG A 841 23.16 -0.75 -14.81
CA ARG A 841 21.90 -0.56 -15.57
C ARG A 841 21.03 0.57 -15.02
N ARG A 842 21.42 1.18 -13.90
CA ARG A 842 20.71 2.32 -13.28
C ARG A 842 21.17 3.63 -13.94
N SER A 843 20.28 4.62 -13.96
CA SER A 843 20.67 5.97 -14.39
C SER A 843 21.50 6.66 -13.31
N ASN A 844 22.37 7.60 -13.69
CA ASN A 844 23.11 8.43 -12.74
C ASN A 844 22.16 9.16 -11.75
N ALA A 845 20.95 9.52 -12.18
CA ALA A 845 19.94 10.14 -11.31
C ALA A 845 19.39 9.17 -10.25
N ASP A 846 19.11 7.91 -10.60
CA ASP A 846 18.68 6.87 -9.65
C ASP A 846 19.80 6.54 -8.64
N LEU A 847 21.04 6.43 -9.12
CA LEU A 847 22.21 6.21 -8.27
C LEU A 847 22.50 7.41 -7.35
N PHE A 848 22.42 8.64 -7.84
CA PHE A 848 22.64 9.84 -7.03
C PHE A 848 21.53 10.01 -5.98
N ARG A 849 20.27 9.77 -6.35
CA ARG A 849 19.14 9.76 -5.40
C ARG A 849 19.37 8.75 -4.28
N ARG A 850 19.67 7.49 -4.59
CA ARG A 850 20.02 6.46 -3.58
C ARG A 850 21.24 6.84 -2.74
N SER A 851 22.18 7.61 -3.28
CA SER A 851 23.36 8.09 -2.54
C SER A 851 23.00 9.19 -1.54
N VAL A 852 22.09 10.09 -1.92
CA VAL A 852 21.46 11.08 -1.01
C VAL A 852 20.66 10.37 0.08
N THR A 853 19.83 9.37 -0.28
CA THR A 853 19.11 8.53 0.68
C THR A 853 20.09 7.85 1.68
N ALA A 854 21.19 7.28 1.19
CA ALA A 854 22.22 6.65 2.01
C ALA A 854 22.93 7.65 2.94
N ALA A 855 23.26 8.86 2.45
CA ALA A 855 23.86 9.93 3.26
C ALA A 855 22.90 10.40 4.37
N CYS A 856 21.61 10.55 4.07
CA CYS A 856 20.58 10.86 5.06
C CYS A 856 20.47 9.76 6.14
N LEU A 857 20.46 8.47 5.75
CA LEU A 857 20.45 7.34 6.68
C LEU A 857 21.72 7.27 7.54
N LEU A 858 22.89 7.57 6.96
CA LEU A 858 24.18 7.63 7.64
C LEU A 858 24.22 8.75 8.69
N HIS A 859 23.75 9.96 8.33
CA HIS A 859 23.60 11.06 9.26
C HIS A 859 22.61 10.73 10.40
N CYS A 860 21.50 10.05 10.07
CA CYS A 860 20.52 9.64 11.08
C CYS A 860 21.11 8.65 12.09
N LEU A 861 21.92 7.68 11.62
CA LEU A 861 22.66 6.76 12.47
C LEU A 861 23.60 7.51 13.43
N GLU A 862 24.37 8.46 12.91
CA GLU A 862 25.36 9.19 13.68
C GLU A 862 24.77 10.12 14.74
N LYS A 863 23.80 10.97 14.38
CA LYS A 863 23.33 12.04 15.29
C LYS A 863 22.25 11.59 16.28
N PHE A 864 21.60 10.43 16.04
CA PHE A 864 20.43 9.98 16.82
C PHE A 864 20.49 8.52 17.30
N SER A 865 21.68 7.89 17.26
CA SER A 865 21.93 6.57 17.85
C SER A 865 23.40 6.37 18.25
N ASP A 866 23.69 5.39 19.11
CA ASP A 866 25.06 5.11 19.59
C ASP A 866 25.93 4.28 18.60
N PHE A 867 25.52 4.15 17.33
CA PHE A 867 26.10 3.18 16.36
C PHE A 867 27.61 3.34 16.12
N PHE A 868 28.11 4.58 16.05
CA PHE A 868 29.54 4.87 15.84
C PHE A 868 30.31 5.10 17.15
N GLY A 869 29.64 5.09 18.32
CA GLY A 869 30.26 5.47 19.58
C GLY A 869 30.77 6.92 19.58
N ASN A 870 31.94 7.15 20.17
CA ASN A 870 32.47 8.50 20.42
C ASN A 870 33.46 9.03 19.36
N ASN A 871 33.95 8.19 18.45
CA ASN A 871 34.85 8.54 17.34
C ASN A 871 34.86 7.38 16.32
N VAL A 872 34.74 7.71 15.04
CA VAL A 872 34.90 6.78 13.91
C VAL A 872 35.80 7.47 12.86
N GLU A 873 36.61 6.70 12.14
CA GLU A 873 37.43 7.22 11.05
C GLU A 873 36.58 7.43 9.77
N ASP A 874 36.85 8.48 8.99
CA ASP A 874 36.02 8.89 7.84
C ASP A 874 35.85 7.78 6.78
N ASN A 875 36.89 6.98 6.55
CA ASN A 875 36.88 5.77 5.72
C ASN A 875 35.82 4.75 6.19
N LEU A 876 35.70 4.52 7.50
CA LEU A 876 34.73 3.59 8.09
C LEU A 876 33.32 4.20 8.11
N TYR A 877 33.20 5.51 8.31
CA TYR A 877 31.93 6.24 8.23
C TYR A 877 31.32 6.12 6.82
N PHE A 878 32.08 6.50 5.79
CA PHE A 878 31.64 6.39 4.39
C PHE A 878 31.65 4.95 3.87
N PHE A 879 32.35 4.01 4.51
CA PHE A 879 32.12 2.57 4.28
C PHE A 879 30.71 2.15 4.70
N CYS A 880 30.26 2.51 5.91
CA CYS A 880 28.87 2.26 6.32
C CYS A 880 27.85 2.92 5.38
N GLY A 881 28.13 4.14 4.90
CA GLY A 881 27.38 4.79 3.83
C GLY A 881 27.33 3.96 2.54
N GLY A 882 28.48 3.46 2.09
CA GLY A 882 28.61 2.60 0.91
C GLY A 882 27.86 1.27 1.03
N ILE A 883 27.78 0.70 2.23
CA ILE A 883 26.95 -0.49 2.53
C ILE A 883 25.45 -0.16 2.49
N LEU A 884 25.02 1.00 3.00
CA LEU A 884 23.63 1.45 2.86
C LEU A 884 23.25 1.62 1.38
N LEU A 885 24.12 2.26 0.58
CA LEU A 885 23.93 2.43 -0.85
C LEU A 885 23.95 1.08 -1.62
N GLN A 886 24.75 0.10 -1.20
CA GLN A 886 24.71 -1.25 -1.77
C GLN A 886 23.32 -1.88 -1.61
N HIS A 887 22.76 -1.84 -0.39
CA HIS A 887 21.47 -2.46 -0.11
C HIS A 887 20.28 -1.65 -0.65
N LEU A 888 20.39 -0.32 -0.75
CA LEU A 888 19.43 0.51 -1.48
C LEU A 888 19.40 0.22 -3.00
N GLN A 889 20.43 -0.40 -3.57
CA GLN A 889 20.45 -0.86 -4.96
C GLN A 889 19.95 -2.30 -5.13
N SER A 890 20.27 -3.21 -4.20
CA SER A 890 19.90 -4.64 -4.31
C SER A 890 18.50 -4.96 -3.79
N LEU A 891 18.09 -4.42 -2.64
CA LEU A 891 16.82 -4.78 -2.01
C LEU A 891 15.58 -4.54 -2.89
N PRO A 892 15.45 -3.47 -3.70
CA PRO A 892 14.31 -3.27 -4.60
C PRO A 892 14.10 -4.39 -5.64
N CYS A 893 15.14 -5.19 -5.91
CA CYS A 893 15.11 -6.28 -6.89
C CYS A 893 15.19 -7.67 -6.23
N ASN A 894 15.54 -7.77 -4.94
CA ASN A 894 15.86 -9.04 -4.27
C ASN A 894 15.15 -9.24 -2.90
N ALA A 895 14.60 -8.19 -2.29
CA ALA A 895 13.81 -8.32 -1.05
C ALA A 895 12.42 -8.90 -1.37
N HIS A 896 11.90 -9.73 -0.46
CA HIS A 896 10.59 -10.34 -0.61
C HIS A 896 9.57 -9.74 0.36
N GLU A 897 8.33 -9.62 -0.11
CA GLU A 897 7.15 -9.35 0.71
C GLU A 897 6.98 -10.45 1.78
N VAL A 898 6.72 -10.04 3.02
CA VAL A 898 6.26 -10.94 4.08
C VAL A 898 4.79 -10.64 4.32
N SER A 899 3.93 -11.61 3.99
CA SER A 899 2.47 -11.46 4.05
C SER A 899 1.81 -12.34 5.12
N GLU A 900 0.57 -11.98 5.44
CA GLU A 900 -0.41 -12.76 6.19
C GLU A 900 -1.68 -12.88 5.36
N MET A 901 -2.27 -14.07 5.29
CA MET A 901 -3.56 -14.30 4.66
C MET A 901 -4.72 -13.94 5.60
N ARG A 902 -5.61 -13.07 5.16
CA ARG A 902 -6.89 -12.81 5.81
C ARG A 902 -7.99 -13.64 5.15
N VAL A 903 -8.81 -14.28 5.97
CA VAL A 903 -9.99 -15.05 5.53
C VAL A 903 -11.23 -14.40 6.13
N ASN A 904 -12.11 -13.87 5.28
CA ASN A 904 -13.32 -13.13 5.69
C ASN A 904 -14.51 -13.62 4.85
N CYS A 905 -15.48 -14.29 5.47
CA CYS A 905 -16.66 -14.89 4.79
C CYS A 905 -16.34 -15.70 3.52
N GLY A 906 -15.20 -16.41 3.49
CA GLY A 906 -14.73 -17.18 2.31
C GLY A 906 -13.95 -16.38 1.26
N ALA A 907 -13.84 -15.05 1.42
CA ALA A 907 -12.92 -14.24 0.63
C ALA A 907 -11.49 -14.30 1.23
N PHE A 908 -10.49 -14.40 0.34
CA PHE A 908 -9.08 -14.51 0.68
C PHE A 908 -8.33 -13.25 0.26
N GLU A 909 -7.68 -12.56 1.20
CA GLU A 909 -6.87 -11.36 0.96
C GLU A 909 -5.43 -11.60 1.46
N SER A 910 -4.43 -11.44 0.59
CA SER A 910 -3.02 -11.40 1.03
C SER A 910 -2.70 -9.99 1.51
N GLN A 911 -2.39 -9.85 2.80
CA GLN A 911 -1.91 -8.59 3.37
C GLN A 911 -0.40 -8.63 3.59
N GLU A 912 0.33 -7.79 2.86
CA GLU A 912 1.71 -7.43 3.22
C GLU A 912 1.75 -6.89 4.66
N ILE A 913 2.54 -7.54 5.53
CA ILE A 913 2.80 -7.10 6.92
C ILE A 913 4.25 -6.64 7.13
N GLY A 914 5.17 -7.05 6.27
CA GLY A 914 6.61 -6.83 6.39
C GLY A 914 7.36 -7.00 5.07
N ALA A 915 8.67 -6.76 5.11
CA ALA A 915 9.59 -7.07 4.01
C ALA A 915 10.88 -7.66 4.58
N ALA A 916 11.54 -8.54 3.83
CA ALA A 916 12.73 -9.23 4.31
C ALA A 916 13.76 -9.56 3.22
N ALA A 917 15.03 -9.57 3.64
CA ALA A 917 16.18 -9.97 2.84
C ALA A 917 16.51 -11.44 3.12
N TYR A 918 16.20 -12.29 2.14
CA TYR A 918 16.51 -13.72 2.14
C TYR A 918 17.75 -13.97 1.27
N ALA A 919 18.46 -15.07 1.50
CA ALA A 919 19.68 -15.40 0.76
C ALA A 919 19.39 -16.30 -0.46
N THR A 920 18.48 -17.26 -0.30
CA THR A 920 18.24 -18.37 -1.23
C THR A 920 16.99 -18.17 -2.06
N LEU A 921 15.91 -17.62 -1.48
CA LEU A 921 14.72 -17.20 -2.22
C LEU A 921 15.02 -16.15 -3.30
N SER A 922 16.04 -15.32 -3.09
CA SER A 922 16.52 -14.34 -4.08
C SER A 922 17.32 -14.97 -5.25
N LEU A 923 17.54 -16.28 -5.24
CA LEU A 923 18.11 -17.06 -6.36
C LEU A 923 17.04 -17.70 -7.26
N LEU A 924 15.76 -17.38 -7.03
CA LEU A 924 14.63 -17.85 -7.82
C LEU A 924 14.37 -16.89 -8.99
N ASN A 925 14.63 -17.36 -10.21
CA ASN A 925 14.35 -16.60 -11.42
C ASN A 925 12.83 -16.48 -11.69
N HIS A 926 12.45 -15.43 -12.40
CA HIS A 926 11.07 -15.13 -12.69
C HIS A 926 10.44 -16.05 -13.75
N SER A 927 9.20 -16.46 -13.51
CA SER A 927 8.25 -16.81 -14.57
C SER A 927 6.88 -16.19 -14.32
N CYS A 928 6.25 -15.69 -15.39
CA CYS A 928 4.84 -15.29 -15.36
C CYS A 928 3.88 -16.49 -15.14
N ASP A 929 4.41 -17.71 -15.26
CA ASP A 929 3.84 -18.99 -14.84
C ASP A 929 4.86 -19.71 -13.93
N PRO A 930 4.82 -19.52 -12.61
CA PRO A 930 5.76 -20.15 -11.69
C PRO A 930 5.53 -21.66 -11.56
N ASN A 931 6.53 -22.38 -11.06
CA ASN A 931 6.38 -23.76 -10.62
C ASN A 931 6.39 -23.93 -9.08
N VAL A 932 6.69 -22.84 -8.36
CA VAL A 932 6.68 -22.76 -6.90
C VAL A 932 5.80 -21.63 -6.37
N VAL A 933 5.57 -21.62 -5.06
CA VAL A 933 4.96 -20.53 -4.29
C VAL A 933 5.68 -20.38 -2.94
N ARG A 934 5.70 -19.17 -2.40
CA ARG A 934 6.21 -18.84 -1.06
C ARG A 934 5.06 -18.67 -0.07
N HIS A 935 5.20 -19.17 1.16
CA HIS A 935 4.28 -18.87 2.27
C HIS A 935 5.06 -18.47 3.53
N SER A 936 4.59 -17.41 4.20
CA SER A 936 5.21 -16.83 5.39
C SER A 936 4.87 -17.59 6.68
N TYR A 937 5.82 -17.71 7.60
CA TYR A 937 5.68 -18.31 8.94
C TYR A 937 6.39 -17.40 9.96
N GLY A 938 5.67 -16.41 10.49
CA GLY A 938 6.29 -15.20 11.00
C GLY A 938 7.06 -14.50 9.88
N ASP A 939 8.36 -14.29 10.07
CA ASP A 939 9.31 -13.80 9.07
C ASP A 939 10.05 -14.91 8.31
N TRP A 940 9.87 -16.19 8.68
CA TRP A 940 10.38 -17.31 7.87
C TRP A 940 9.54 -17.48 6.60
N ALA A 941 10.11 -18.07 5.56
CA ALA A 941 9.40 -18.37 4.33
C ALA A 941 9.63 -19.82 3.87
N ALA A 942 8.56 -20.53 3.56
CA ALA A 942 8.61 -21.88 3.00
C ALA A 942 8.31 -21.84 1.49
N LEU A 943 9.19 -22.41 0.68
CA LEU A 943 9.00 -22.58 -0.76
C LEU A 943 8.42 -23.96 -1.05
N ARG A 944 7.31 -24.03 -1.80
CA ARG A 944 6.62 -25.28 -2.15
C ARG A 944 6.31 -25.38 -3.63
N ALA A 945 6.39 -26.59 -4.20
CA ALA A 945 6.01 -26.84 -5.59
C ALA A 945 4.48 -26.79 -5.80
N ILE A 946 4.02 -26.07 -6.83
CA ILE A 946 2.59 -25.94 -7.21
C ILE A 946 2.26 -26.55 -8.58
N ARG A 947 3.22 -27.23 -9.19
CA ARG A 947 3.05 -28.16 -10.32
C ARG A 947 4.24 -29.14 -10.31
N PRO A 948 4.18 -30.27 -11.04
CA PRO A 948 5.33 -31.15 -11.20
C PRO A 948 6.53 -30.39 -11.77
N ILE A 949 7.72 -30.68 -11.25
CA ILE A 949 9.00 -30.17 -11.75
C ILE A 949 9.86 -31.37 -12.11
N LYS A 950 10.37 -31.43 -13.34
CA LYS A 950 11.23 -32.52 -13.82
C LYS A 950 12.68 -32.30 -13.39
N GLN A 951 13.46 -33.38 -13.34
CA GLN A 951 14.90 -33.30 -13.17
C GLN A 951 15.53 -32.40 -14.25
N GLY A 952 16.34 -31.43 -13.83
CA GLY A 952 16.98 -30.44 -14.70
C GLY A 952 16.12 -29.20 -15.03
N GLU A 953 14.84 -29.16 -14.64
CA GLU A 953 14.05 -27.93 -14.74
C GLU A 953 14.44 -26.93 -13.65
N GLU A 954 14.36 -25.64 -13.98
CA GLU A 954 14.67 -24.53 -13.09
C GLU A 954 13.52 -24.29 -12.10
N ILE A 955 13.85 -23.85 -10.88
CA ILE A 955 12.87 -23.47 -9.86
C ILE A 955 12.51 -22.00 -10.10
N LEU A 956 11.26 -21.76 -10.50
CA LEU A 956 10.80 -20.49 -11.07
C LEU A 956 9.62 -19.93 -10.27
N ASP A 957 9.81 -18.73 -9.76
CA ASP A 957 8.86 -18.03 -8.88
C ASP A 957 8.27 -16.80 -9.59
N ASN A 958 7.28 -16.15 -8.99
CA ASN A 958 6.65 -14.96 -9.56
C ASN A 958 6.99 -13.69 -8.75
N TYR A 959 7.27 -12.61 -9.50
CA TYR A 959 7.58 -11.28 -8.97
C TYR A 959 6.32 -10.37 -9.09
N GLY A 960 5.15 -10.87 -8.70
CA GLY A 960 3.84 -10.18 -8.83
C GLY A 960 3.19 -10.22 -10.23
N TYR A 961 4.00 -10.30 -11.29
CA TYR A 961 3.52 -10.22 -12.68
C TYR A 961 3.06 -11.57 -13.26
N HIS A 962 1.96 -12.13 -12.72
CA HIS A 962 1.40 -13.41 -13.14
C HIS A 962 0.56 -13.32 -14.45
N HIS A 963 0.66 -14.32 -15.34
CA HIS A 963 -0.02 -14.29 -16.65
C HIS A 963 -1.55 -14.28 -16.57
N ALA A 964 -2.11 -14.93 -15.55
CA ALA A 964 -3.56 -15.01 -15.36
C ALA A 964 -4.19 -13.67 -14.94
N LEU A 965 -3.38 -12.68 -14.53
CA LEU A 965 -3.82 -11.38 -14.04
C LEU A 965 -3.49 -10.21 -15.00
N HIS A 966 -2.47 -10.37 -15.86
CA HIS A 966 -1.87 -9.26 -16.60
C HIS A 966 -1.55 -9.61 -18.06
N SER A 967 -1.76 -8.67 -18.98
CA SER A 967 -1.34 -8.77 -20.39
C SER A 967 0.17 -8.94 -20.53
N VAL A 968 0.63 -9.43 -21.69
CA VAL A 968 2.07 -9.63 -21.95
C VAL A 968 2.81 -8.30 -21.80
N ASP A 969 2.32 -7.23 -22.42
CA ASP A 969 3.00 -5.93 -22.47
C ASP A 969 3.14 -5.29 -21.09
N TYR A 970 2.10 -5.40 -20.25
CA TYR A 970 2.17 -4.95 -18.86
C TYR A 970 3.24 -5.73 -18.09
N ARG A 971 3.24 -7.07 -18.20
CA ARG A 971 4.24 -7.92 -17.53
C ARG A 971 5.67 -7.57 -17.97
N GLN A 972 5.90 -7.40 -19.28
CA GLN A 972 7.21 -7.01 -19.80
C GLN A 972 7.64 -5.60 -19.37
N SER A 973 6.73 -4.62 -19.42
CA SER A 973 7.03 -3.23 -19.04
C SER A 973 7.45 -3.11 -17.57
N GLN A 974 6.73 -3.78 -16.66
CA GLN A 974 7.03 -3.69 -15.23
C GLN A 974 8.31 -4.48 -14.86
N LEU A 975 8.51 -5.68 -15.42
CA LEU A 975 9.74 -6.45 -15.21
C LEU A 975 10.97 -5.71 -15.74
N SER A 976 10.87 -5.05 -16.90
CA SER A 976 11.94 -4.23 -17.44
C SER A 976 12.28 -3.03 -16.54
N LYS A 977 11.27 -2.35 -15.99
CA LYS A 977 11.43 -1.18 -15.10
C LYS A 977 12.09 -1.49 -13.76
N GLN A 978 11.70 -2.59 -13.10
CA GLN A 978 12.16 -2.91 -11.74
C GLN A 978 13.35 -3.89 -11.71
N TYR A 979 13.41 -4.84 -12.65
CA TYR A 979 14.36 -5.96 -12.65
C TYR A 979 15.29 -5.97 -13.88
N PHE A 980 15.16 -4.99 -14.78
CA PHE A 980 16.07 -4.76 -15.91
C PHE A 980 16.20 -5.95 -16.89
N PHE A 981 15.13 -6.76 -17.07
CA PHE A 981 15.10 -7.87 -18.03
C PHE A 981 13.72 -8.01 -18.71
N SER A 982 13.69 -8.72 -19.85
CA SER A 982 12.46 -9.13 -20.54
C SER A 982 12.23 -10.63 -20.33
N CYS A 983 11.01 -11.03 -19.95
CA CYS A 983 10.72 -12.42 -19.60
C CYS A 983 10.49 -13.30 -20.83
N CYS A 984 11.29 -14.37 -20.95
CA CYS A 984 11.20 -15.37 -22.01
C CYS A 984 10.46 -16.65 -21.60
N CYS A 985 9.60 -16.63 -20.58
CA CYS A 985 8.84 -17.83 -20.20
C CYS A 985 7.78 -18.22 -21.25
N GLU A 986 7.27 -19.45 -21.20
CA GLU A 986 6.25 -19.96 -22.13
C GLU A 986 4.99 -19.06 -22.18
N ALA A 987 4.58 -18.52 -21.03
CA ALA A 987 3.43 -17.61 -20.92
C ALA A 987 3.67 -16.19 -21.48
N CYS A 988 4.90 -15.87 -21.90
CA CYS A 988 5.24 -14.70 -22.72
C CYS A 988 5.42 -15.11 -24.18
N GLN A 989 6.24 -16.12 -24.46
CA GLN A 989 6.57 -16.57 -25.82
C GLN A 989 5.35 -17.08 -26.61
N CYS A 990 4.38 -17.67 -25.92
CA CYS A 990 3.12 -18.13 -26.50
C CYS A 990 1.93 -17.20 -26.20
N SER A 991 2.18 -15.96 -25.77
CA SER A 991 1.18 -14.92 -25.51
C SER A 991 -0.05 -15.40 -24.71
N TRP A 992 0.17 -16.08 -23.58
CA TRP A 992 -0.93 -16.65 -22.79
C TRP A 992 -1.84 -15.56 -22.21
N PRO A 993 -3.18 -15.71 -22.33
CA PRO A 993 -4.11 -14.66 -21.96
C PRO A 993 -4.47 -14.67 -20.46
N PRO A 994 -5.07 -13.57 -19.97
CA PRO A 994 -5.65 -13.47 -18.63
C PRO A 994 -6.71 -14.54 -18.33
N TYR A 995 -6.97 -14.78 -17.05
CA TYR A 995 -7.83 -15.85 -16.53
C TYR A 995 -9.23 -15.95 -17.16
N LYS A 996 -9.82 -14.81 -17.52
CA LYS A 996 -11.19 -14.71 -18.08
C LYS A 996 -11.27 -15.20 -19.53
N GLU A 997 -10.15 -15.19 -20.23
CA GLU A 997 -10.00 -15.57 -21.64
C GLU A 997 -9.41 -16.98 -21.81
N GLN A 998 -9.06 -17.66 -20.71
CA GLN A 998 -8.48 -19.00 -20.77
C GLN A 998 -9.54 -20.05 -21.20
N PRO A 999 -9.17 -21.03 -22.05
CA PRO A 999 -10.12 -22.03 -22.53
C PRO A 999 -10.78 -22.84 -21.40
N VAL A 1000 -12.08 -23.10 -21.57
CA VAL A 1000 -12.97 -23.80 -20.62
C VAL A 1000 -13.65 -25.03 -21.19
N THR A 1001 -13.63 -25.22 -22.51
CA THR A 1001 -14.19 -26.37 -23.22
C THR A 1001 -13.13 -27.00 -24.13
N ASN A 1002 -13.23 -28.32 -24.33
CA ASN A 1002 -12.37 -29.10 -25.24
C ASN A 1002 -10.85 -28.96 -24.95
N PRO A 1003 -10.33 -29.53 -23.85
CA PRO A 1003 -8.90 -29.46 -23.54
C PRO A 1003 -8.04 -30.06 -24.66
N VAL A 1004 -6.93 -29.38 -24.96
CA VAL A 1004 -5.94 -29.79 -25.96
C VAL A 1004 -5.03 -30.84 -25.34
N PHE A 1005 -5.13 -32.09 -25.80
CA PHE A 1005 -4.39 -33.21 -25.20
C PHE A 1005 -2.93 -33.31 -25.68
N THR A 1006 -2.04 -33.76 -24.79
CA THR A 1006 -0.62 -34.02 -25.05
C THR A 1006 -0.27 -35.50 -24.95
N CYS A 1007 0.70 -35.94 -25.75
CA CYS A 1007 1.23 -37.29 -25.74
C CYS A 1007 1.94 -37.58 -24.39
N PRO A 1008 1.58 -38.66 -23.66
CA PRO A 1008 2.20 -38.97 -22.38
C PRO A 1008 3.65 -39.50 -22.45
N GLN A 1009 4.20 -39.75 -23.65
CA GLN A 1009 5.60 -40.14 -23.84
C GLN A 1009 6.52 -38.99 -24.27
N CYS A 1010 6.04 -38.04 -25.08
CA CYS A 1010 6.89 -36.97 -25.65
C CYS A 1010 6.35 -35.54 -25.46
N GLY A 1011 5.19 -35.35 -24.84
CA GLY A 1011 4.60 -34.03 -24.58
C GLY A 1011 4.03 -33.29 -25.79
N LEU A 1012 4.23 -33.79 -27.01
CA LEU A 1012 3.67 -33.19 -28.23
C LEU A 1012 2.13 -33.18 -28.21
N VAL A 1013 1.52 -32.13 -28.76
CA VAL A 1013 0.07 -32.01 -28.91
C VAL A 1013 -0.46 -33.13 -29.81
N LEU A 1014 -1.52 -33.81 -29.37
CA LEU A 1014 -2.23 -34.83 -30.14
C LEU A 1014 -3.29 -34.14 -31.01
N ASN A 1015 -3.20 -34.28 -32.34
CA ASN A 1015 -4.25 -33.77 -33.22
C ASN A 1015 -5.48 -34.69 -33.19
N ARG A 1016 -6.64 -34.15 -32.78
CA ARG A 1016 -7.94 -34.86 -32.80
C ARG A 1016 -8.34 -35.34 -34.20
N ASP A 1017 -7.92 -34.65 -35.27
CA ASP A 1017 -8.22 -35.05 -36.66
C ASP A 1017 -7.63 -36.42 -37.04
N LEU A 1018 -6.62 -36.89 -36.30
CA LEU A 1018 -5.97 -38.19 -36.51
C LEU A 1018 -6.63 -39.33 -35.71
N GLN A 1019 -7.75 -39.08 -35.02
CA GLN A 1019 -8.47 -40.08 -34.23
C GLN A 1019 -8.97 -41.24 -35.09
N ARG A 1020 -8.66 -42.47 -34.67
CA ARG A 1020 -9.18 -43.71 -35.25
C ARG A 1020 -9.57 -44.67 -34.13
N GLU A 1021 -10.79 -45.20 -34.17
CA GLU A 1021 -11.28 -46.20 -33.20
C GLU A 1021 -11.00 -45.81 -31.73
N GLY A 1022 -11.35 -44.59 -31.34
CA GLY A 1022 -11.14 -44.08 -29.97
C GLY A 1022 -9.67 -43.77 -29.60
N ASN A 1023 -8.73 -43.84 -30.54
CA ASN A 1023 -7.30 -43.70 -30.33
C ASN A 1023 -6.66 -42.57 -31.16
N LEU A 1024 -5.72 -41.85 -30.55
CA LEU A 1024 -4.89 -40.80 -31.13
C LEU A 1024 -3.45 -41.30 -31.31
N PRO A 1025 -2.92 -41.38 -32.54
CA PRO A 1025 -1.51 -41.64 -32.79
C PRO A 1025 -0.67 -40.37 -32.57
N CYS A 1026 0.56 -40.54 -32.08
CA CYS A 1026 1.56 -39.47 -32.00
C CYS A 1026 2.74 -39.77 -32.93
N SER A 1027 3.46 -38.72 -33.37
CA SER A 1027 4.67 -38.83 -34.19
C SER A 1027 5.82 -39.61 -33.52
N CYS A 1028 5.82 -39.76 -32.18
CA CYS A 1028 6.76 -40.62 -31.46
C CYS A 1028 6.39 -42.13 -31.50
N GLY A 1029 5.32 -42.50 -32.20
CA GLY A 1029 4.83 -43.88 -32.28
C GLY A 1029 3.88 -44.31 -31.16
N SER A 1030 3.66 -43.47 -30.14
CA SER A 1030 2.68 -43.77 -29.08
C SER A 1030 1.25 -43.74 -29.61
N ILE A 1031 0.40 -44.66 -29.15
CA ILE A 1031 -1.05 -44.62 -29.38
C ILE A 1031 -1.75 -44.36 -28.05
N THR A 1032 -2.65 -43.36 -28.03
CA THR A 1032 -3.30 -42.86 -26.80
C THR A 1032 -4.81 -42.91 -26.94
N SER A 1033 -5.51 -43.68 -26.11
CA SER A 1033 -6.98 -43.75 -26.15
C SER A 1033 -7.60 -42.48 -25.55
N ILE A 1034 -8.31 -41.71 -26.37
CA ILE A 1034 -8.89 -40.42 -25.95
C ILE A 1034 -10.04 -40.62 -24.96
N GLU A 1035 -10.87 -41.64 -25.18
CA GLU A 1035 -12.00 -41.99 -24.30
C GLU A 1035 -11.53 -42.30 -22.87
N LYS A 1036 -10.37 -42.95 -22.73
CA LYS A 1036 -9.75 -43.22 -21.42
C LYS A 1036 -9.21 -41.94 -20.77
N LEU A 1037 -8.56 -41.06 -21.53
CA LEU A 1037 -8.10 -39.77 -21.01
C LEU A 1037 -9.26 -38.87 -20.58
N GLU A 1038 -10.31 -38.77 -21.39
CA GLU A 1038 -11.50 -37.99 -21.07
C GLU A 1038 -12.24 -38.59 -19.86
N HIS A 1039 -12.28 -39.92 -19.70
CA HIS A 1039 -12.82 -40.55 -18.49
C HIS A 1039 -11.97 -40.30 -17.23
N GLU A 1040 -10.65 -40.50 -17.30
CA GLU A 1040 -9.72 -40.23 -16.19
C GLU A 1040 -9.77 -38.75 -15.77
N LEU A 1041 -9.74 -37.83 -16.73
CA LEU A 1041 -9.80 -36.39 -16.49
C LEU A 1041 -11.14 -35.99 -15.87
N ASN A 1042 -12.29 -36.39 -16.44
CA ASN A 1042 -13.60 -36.05 -15.88
C ASN A 1042 -13.77 -36.60 -14.46
N LYS A 1043 -13.35 -37.84 -14.19
CA LYS A 1043 -13.39 -38.44 -12.85
C LYS A 1043 -12.57 -37.65 -11.84
N SER A 1044 -11.34 -37.26 -12.22
CA SER A 1044 -10.45 -36.46 -11.37
C SER A 1044 -11.00 -35.05 -11.15
N SER A 1045 -11.58 -34.43 -12.18
CA SER A 1045 -12.20 -33.09 -12.14
C SER A 1045 -13.37 -33.03 -11.15
N VAL A 1046 -14.19 -34.08 -11.06
CA VAL A 1046 -15.29 -34.14 -10.07
C VAL A 1046 -14.75 -34.11 -8.63
N SER A 1047 -13.65 -34.83 -8.35
CA SER A 1047 -12.98 -34.79 -7.05
C SER A 1047 -12.31 -33.45 -6.76
N PHE A 1048 -11.70 -32.81 -7.77
CA PHE A 1048 -11.13 -31.48 -7.65
C PHE A 1048 -12.19 -30.41 -7.35
N ARG A 1049 -13.26 -30.34 -8.16
CA ARG A 1049 -14.32 -29.32 -8.05
C ARG A 1049 -15.04 -29.34 -6.70
N LYS A 1050 -15.13 -30.51 -6.03
CA LYS A 1050 -15.58 -30.58 -4.64
C LYS A 1050 -14.65 -29.79 -3.71
N VAL A 1051 -13.34 -30.02 -3.77
CA VAL A 1051 -12.37 -29.30 -2.93
C VAL A 1051 -12.35 -27.80 -3.23
N LEU A 1052 -12.42 -27.41 -4.52
CA LEU A 1052 -12.59 -26.01 -4.91
C LEU A 1052 -13.84 -25.38 -4.28
N SER A 1053 -14.99 -26.06 -4.33
CA SER A 1053 -16.22 -25.59 -3.69
C SER A 1053 -16.06 -25.41 -2.17
N ASN A 1054 -15.40 -26.34 -1.50
CA ASN A 1054 -15.17 -26.26 -0.05
C ASN A 1054 -14.20 -25.13 0.32
N VAL A 1055 -13.14 -24.90 -0.47
CA VAL A 1055 -12.24 -23.73 -0.30
C VAL A 1055 -12.98 -22.41 -0.53
N LEU A 1056 -13.84 -22.32 -1.55
CA LEU A 1056 -14.66 -21.13 -1.81
C LEU A 1056 -15.72 -20.85 -0.74
N LEU A 1057 -16.10 -21.87 0.05
CA LEU A 1057 -16.95 -21.74 1.24
C LEU A 1057 -16.15 -21.41 2.51
N GLY A 1058 -14.83 -21.24 2.42
CA GLY A 1058 -13.95 -20.93 3.55
C GLY A 1058 -13.63 -22.12 4.46
N GLU A 1059 -13.85 -23.37 4.03
CA GLU A 1059 -13.46 -24.53 4.82
C GLU A 1059 -11.92 -24.60 4.99
N CYS A 1060 -11.47 -24.76 6.23
CA CYS A 1060 -10.05 -24.95 6.55
C CYS A 1060 -9.59 -26.40 6.28
N PHE A 1061 -8.35 -26.58 5.83
CA PHE A 1061 -7.79 -27.89 5.49
C PHE A 1061 -6.52 -28.22 6.27
N GLU A 1062 -6.47 -29.40 6.88
CA GLU A 1062 -5.23 -30.01 7.38
C GLU A 1062 -4.42 -30.57 6.20
N GLY A 1063 -3.59 -29.71 5.59
CA GLY A 1063 -2.75 -30.07 4.45
C GLY A 1063 -3.35 -29.72 3.08
N VAL A 1064 -2.70 -30.18 2.01
CA VAL A 1064 -3.27 -30.13 0.65
C VAL A 1064 -3.96 -31.46 0.35
N PRO A 1065 -5.26 -31.49 0.04
CA PRO A 1065 -5.95 -32.71 -0.35
C PRO A 1065 -5.27 -33.42 -1.53
N THR A 1066 -5.09 -34.74 -1.42
CA THR A 1066 -4.43 -35.57 -2.44
C THR A 1066 -5.10 -35.47 -3.81
N SER A 1067 -6.41 -35.26 -3.86
CA SER A 1067 -7.17 -35.03 -5.09
C SER A 1067 -6.70 -33.80 -5.89
N ILE A 1068 -6.20 -32.74 -5.24
CA ILE A 1068 -5.59 -31.59 -5.92
C ILE A 1068 -4.23 -32.00 -6.52
N VAL A 1069 -3.38 -32.65 -5.73
CA VAL A 1069 -2.03 -33.06 -6.15
C VAL A 1069 -2.10 -34.03 -7.34
N ASP A 1070 -2.98 -35.02 -7.26
CA ASP A 1070 -3.17 -36.01 -8.33
C ASP A 1070 -3.84 -35.39 -9.57
N HIS A 1071 -4.77 -34.43 -9.41
CA HIS A 1071 -5.35 -33.70 -10.55
C HIS A 1071 -4.31 -32.80 -11.25
N LEU A 1072 -3.45 -32.09 -10.51
CA LEU A 1072 -2.35 -31.31 -11.08
C LEU A 1072 -1.33 -32.19 -11.81
N ILE A 1073 -1.02 -33.38 -11.28
CA ILE A 1073 -0.16 -34.36 -11.98
C ILE A 1073 -0.84 -34.85 -13.28
N LEU A 1074 -2.14 -35.15 -13.23
CA LEU A 1074 -2.92 -35.59 -14.39
C LEU A 1074 -2.96 -34.52 -15.49
N LEU A 1075 -3.34 -33.29 -15.14
CA LEU A 1075 -3.37 -32.14 -16.04
C LEU A 1075 -1.98 -31.86 -16.64
N SER A 1076 -0.92 -31.84 -15.83
CA SER A 1076 0.45 -31.55 -16.29
C SER A 1076 1.04 -32.62 -17.22
N LYS A 1077 0.47 -33.83 -17.23
CA LYS A 1077 0.88 -34.93 -18.11
C LYS A 1077 0.12 -34.94 -19.43
N TYR A 1078 -1.16 -34.58 -19.41
CA TYR A 1078 -2.08 -34.81 -20.52
C TYR A 1078 -2.69 -33.55 -21.16
N VAL A 1079 -2.62 -32.37 -20.54
CA VAL A 1079 -3.30 -31.16 -21.04
C VAL A 1079 -2.30 -30.05 -21.36
N LYS A 1080 -2.31 -29.55 -22.61
CA LYS A 1080 -1.53 -28.39 -23.03
C LYS A 1080 -2.12 -27.13 -22.39
N ARG A 1081 -1.23 -26.28 -21.88
CA ARG A 1081 -1.55 -25.00 -21.24
C ARG A 1081 -1.52 -23.85 -22.26
N PRO A 1082 -2.29 -22.76 -22.04
CA PRO A 1082 -3.09 -22.46 -20.86
C PRO A 1082 -4.47 -23.16 -20.87
N TRP A 1083 -4.96 -23.55 -19.70
CA TRP A 1083 -6.26 -24.19 -19.49
C TRP A 1083 -6.83 -23.72 -18.15
N LYS A 1084 -8.10 -23.30 -18.10
CA LYS A 1084 -8.64 -22.60 -16.91
C LYS A 1084 -8.63 -23.47 -15.66
N GLU A 1085 -9.00 -24.76 -15.77
CA GLU A 1085 -9.02 -25.69 -14.65
C GLU A 1085 -7.61 -25.98 -14.07
N PHE A 1086 -6.56 -25.78 -14.88
CA PHE A 1086 -5.17 -25.84 -14.40
C PHE A 1086 -4.88 -24.66 -13.46
N SER A 1087 -5.24 -23.45 -13.89
CA SER A 1087 -5.09 -22.23 -13.11
C SER A 1087 -5.93 -22.29 -11.82
N GLU A 1088 -7.17 -22.77 -11.91
CA GLU A 1088 -8.06 -22.99 -10.76
C GLU A 1088 -7.44 -24.00 -9.77
N CYS A 1089 -6.94 -25.14 -10.24
CA CYS A 1089 -6.38 -26.17 -9.36
C CYS A 1089 -5.06 -25.74 -8.69
N GLN A 1090 -4.20 -25.01 -9.42
CA GLN A 1090 -3.01 -24.38 -8.82
C GLN A 1090 -3.40 -23.33 -7.77
N GLU A 1091 -4.44 -22.55 -7.99
CA GLU A 1091 -4.86 -21.52 -7.04
C GLU A 1091 -5.48 -22.14 -5.79
N THR A 1092 -6.40 -23.12 -5.93
CA THR A 1092 -6.94 -23.88 -4.78
C THR A 1092 -5.83 -24.47 -3.92
N MET A 1093 -4.75 -24.96 -4.55
CA MET A 1093 -3.58 -25.46 -3.83
C MET A 1093 -2.88 -24.38 -2.98
N LYS A 1094 -2.68 -23.17 -3.51
CA LYS A 1094 -2.08 -22.05 -2.75
C LYS A 1094 -2.94 -21.64 -1.56
N GLN A 1095 -4.27 -21.66 -1.72
CA GLN A 1095 -5.19 -21.35 -0.63
C GLN A 1095 -5.12 -22.42 0.48
N CYS A 1096 -5.18 -23.72 0.13
CA CYS A 1096 -4.97 -24.81 1.10
C CYS A 1096 -3.60 -24.73 1.81
N LEU A 1097 -2.53 -24.31 1.12
CA LEU A 1097 -1.20 -24.12 1.71
C LEU A 1097 -1.11 -22.89 2.63
N SER A 1098 -1.86 -21.83 2.34
CA SER A 1098 -1.83 -20.59 3.13
C SER A 1098 -2.56 -20.73 4.47
N PHE A 1099 -3.62 -21.55 4.53
CA PHE A 1099 -4.22 -22.01 5.79
C PHE A 1099 -3.23 -22.74 6.73
N GLN A 1100 -2.14 -23.31 6.19
CA GLN A 1100 -1.08 -23.96 6.99
C GLN A 1100 0.03 -22.99 7.42
N ALA A 1101 -0.11 -21.69 7.15
CA ALA A 1101 0.94 -20.68 7.27
C ALA A 1101 0.43 -19.46 8.08
N ASN A 1102 1.06 -18.28 7.91
CA ASN A 1102 0.53 -17.01 8.41
C ASN A 1102 -0.88 -16.74 7.85
N HIS A 1103 -1.90 -17.00 8.65
CA HIS A 1103 -3.26 -16.61 8.35
C HIS A 1103 -3.98 -16.10 9.61
N ILE A 1104 -5.05 -15.34 9.37
CA ILE A 1104 -6.06 -14.98 10.37
C ILE A 1104 -7.45 -15.17 9.76
N VAL A 1105 -8.30 -15.92 10.47
CA VAL A 1105 -9.74 -15.94 10.19
C VAL A 1105 -10.36 -14.74 10.91
N THR A 1106 -11.04 -13.88 10.17
CA THR A 1106 -11.81 -12.75 10.71
C THR A 1106 -13.29 -12.97 10.43
N ASN A 1107 -14.03 -13.27 11.50
CA ASN A 1107 -15.46 -12.98 11.61
C ASN A 1107 -15.63 -11.48 11.89
#